data_AF-A0A972YJ08-F1
#
_entry.id   AF-A0A972YJ08-F1
#
_cell.length_a   1.000
_cell.length_b   1.000
_cell.length_c   1.000
_cell.angle_alpha   90.00
_cell.angle_beta   90.00
_cell.angle_gamma   90.00
#
_symmetry.space_group_name_H-M   'P 1'
#
loop_
_entity.id
_entity.type
_entity.pdbx_description
1 polymer ?
#
loop_
_entity_poly.entity_id
_entity_poly.type
_entity_poly.pdbx_seq_one_letter_code
_entity_poly.pdbx_strand_id
1 'polypeptide(L)'
;MQKITYTVHSVIAIKNLVSVKFTSYLARVLSRILIVRIDDFINLTRRYNNANTTNSILKKKIKNQLFALSELYEEYLREQRHKFSAHFQDKNLHERIELWGEINENKISFFCQQIIDIYKLFESNSEYVPINDSTLLLSNEKKEKIERLSKEEDNLEKVKSSADVLSMTRPNMTSSIVFHPVPEKMKVLNTISMFYDFLRKLYDILKDNPLYEKILKAQMITDLVSFKDNLIHKSGSQDIGLSYLIEQDIAPYKKILSYEKNKPSCYSPFSKWLPRKYIPSTVYKDGLKVIYSFTSKINDDIFNTSINIRNKIGAHIDHTLSFNNLVNLLNSLTICEIDELRKLLINLWLEVGNCHISLSIQTHKPLELKGVLGLVNNHRESFYENKIEKIIIPTPKTFSSTKEAFDLILKTWGKDEDAINFFNQGFIKSKMNVSIELENHYKYTFTDSGILLMKKLTSSCDLKVKRFLLNYISVHGQTIGAQCNGILLFSIGVNKESLLSEHIYLLGETGDIECDEIFEQLKFFAVQENITAIDSFIALLKIDLRYRGLHYANNRQIEPIETKFAIELKKLLQDLTKSMGIIVSTLMQSEIYFGKYTYANRYSDAIYVNFLNELVYENFTKINNPPPEEVLTNIKYSHENKVFTFTLNTLEQYLKNEDLTEFIHSLIINGNLVLNYKETVFMEHLAYSYFALDKTEKSIEVYEELIRRESSNVNFYIKKLEYICEMKNLELFDIELRKMYKYFNLKESEKEKINSIREELIENYTPGVGNPLLI
;
A
#
# COMPACT_ATOMS: atom_id res chain seq x y z
N MET A 1 -23.89 5.27 49.22
CA MET A 1 -24.17 4.15 48.28
C MET A 1 -24.14 4.49 46.78
N GLN A 2 -24.72 5.61 46.32
CA GLN A 2 -24.99 5.91 44.89
C GLN A 2 -23.87 5.59 43.88
N LYS A 3 -22.60 5.92 44.20
CA LYS A 3 -21.47 5.63 43.32
C LYS A 3 -21.26 4.13 43.11
N ILE A 4 -21.41 3.32 44.17
CA ILE A 4 -21.31 1.86 44.11
C ILE A 4 -22.43 1.32 43.22
N THR A 5 -23.67 1.79 43.42
CA THR A 5 -24.82 1.42 42.57
C THR A 5 -24.56 1.74 41.10
N TYR A 6 -24.06 2.93 40.78
CA TYR A 6 -23.71 3.30 39.41
C TYR A 6 -22.66 2.35 38.83
N THR A 7 -21.62 2.00 39.59
CA THR A 7 -20.59 1.05 39.15
C THR A 7 -21.16 -0.33 38.86
N VAL A 8 -22.01 -0.86 39.75
CA VAL A 8 -22.67 -2.17 39.58
C VAL A 8 -23.57 -2.17 38.35
N HIS A 9 -24.44 -1.16 38.22
CA HIS A 9 -25.32 -1.03 37.06
C HIS A 9 -24.52 -0.86 35.76
N SER A 10 -23.38 -0.15 35.79
CA SER A 10 -22.51 -0.01 34.62
C SER A 10 -21.90 -1.35 34.20
N VAL A 11 -21.42 -2.15 35.15
CA VAL A 11 -20.87 -3.49 34.89
C VAL A 11 -21.93 -4.41 34.29
N ILE A 12 -23.14 -4.41 34.84
CA ILE A 12 -24.27 -5.23 34.33
C ILE A 12 -24.68 -4.77 32.93
N ALA A 13 -24.85 -3.46 32.72
CA ALA A 13 -25.23 -2.90 31.43
C ALA A 13 -24.22 -3.26 30.33
N ILE A 14 -22.92 -3.12 30.61
CA ILE A 14 -21.87 -3.48 29.64
C ILE A 14 -21.80 -5.00 29.42
N LYS A 15 -22.00 -5.82 30.45
CA LYS A 15 -22.10 -7.29 30.28
C LYS A 15 -23.25 -7.66 29.34
N ASN A 16 -24.44 -7.07 29.56
CA ASN A 16 -25.62 -7.30 28.71
C ASN A 16 -25.42 -6.81 27.28
N LEU A 17 -24.58 -5.79 27.11
CA LEU A 17 -24.21 -5.31 25.79
C LEU A 17 -23.22 -6.28 25.13
N VAL A 18 -22.16 -6.70 25.81
CA VAL A 18 -21.16 -7.65 25.29
C VAL A 18 -21.76 -9.01 24.92
N SER A 19 -22.85 -9.42 25.57
CA SER A 19 -23.58 -10.65 25.24
C SER A 19 -24.49 -10.54 24.01
N VAL A 20 -24.67 -9.34 23.45
CA VAL A 20 -25.18 -9.18 22.07
C VAL A 20 -24.11 -9.70 21.12
N LYS A 21 -24.49 -10.28 19.98
CA LYS A 21 -23.58 -10.94 19.03
C LYS A 21 -22.56 -9.97 18.40
N PHE A 22 -21.50 -9.65 19.15
CA PHE A 22 -20.35 -8.87 18.74
C PHE A 22 -19.21 -9.77 18.26
N THR A 23 -18.33 -9.25 17.41
CA THR A 23 -17.01 -9.85 17.25
C THR A 23 -16.18 -9.71 18.51
N SER A 24 -15.20 -10.61 18.64
CA SER A 24 -14.23 -10.59 19.72
C SER A 24 -13.54 -9.23 19.88
N TYR A 25 -13.37 -8.46 18.81
CA TYR A 25 -12.84 -7.11 18.85
C TYR A 25 -13.75 -6.13 19.61
N LEU A 26 -14.98 -5.96 19.12
CA LEU A 26 -15.93 -4.98 19.67
C LEU A 26 -16.29 -5.33 21.11
N ALA A 27 -16.40 -6.63 21.41
CA ALA A 27 -16.54 -7.14 22.77
C ALA A 27 -15.40 -6.66 23.68
N ARG A 28 -14.14 -6.68 23.21
CA ARG A 28 -13.00 -6.16 24.00
C ARG A 28 -13.01 -4.65 24.12
N VAL A 29 -13.39 -3.91 23.07
CA VAL A 29 -13.54 -2.44 23.13
C VAL A 29 -14.51 -2.05 24.25
N LEU A 30 -15.64 -2.74 24.35
CA LEU A 30 -16.62 -2.53 25.41
C LEU A 30 -16.12 -3.02 26.78
N SER A 31 -15.41 -4.14 26.83
CA SER A 31 -14.87 -4.70 28.06
C SER A 31 -13.89 -3.76 28.78
N ARG A 32 -13.25 -2.83 28.06
CA ARG A 32 -12.41 -1.76 28.67
C ARG A 32 -13.20 -0.93 29.69
N ILE A 33 -14.46 -0.61 29.39
CA ILE A 33 -15.33 0.14 30.29
C ILE A 33 -15.53 -0.63 31.60
N LEU A 34 -15.77 -1.94 31.48
CA LEU A 34 -16.05 -2.82 32.60
C LEU A 34 -14.81 -2.98 33.50
N ILE A 35 -13.63 -3.16 32.90
CA ILE A 35 -12.35 -3.27 33.61
C ILE A 35 -12.09 -2.06 34.52
N VAL A 36 -12.35 -0.84 34.03
CA VAL A 36 -12.22 0.38 34.85
C VAL A 36 -13.19 0.36 36.04
N ARG A 37 -14.42 -0.10 35.82
CA ARG A 37 -15.47 -0.12 36.85
C ARG A 37 -15.23 -1.18 37.93
N ILE A 38 -14.56 -2.29 37.63
CA ILE A 38 -14.22 -3.28 38.66
C ILE A 38 -13.35 -2.64 39.77
N ASP A 39 -12.32 -1.89 39.37
CA ASP A 39 -11.43 -1.19 40.30
C ASP A 39 -12.18 -0.13 41.13
N ASP A 40 -13.05 0.66 40.48
CA ASP A 40 -13.91 1.63 41.18
C ASP A 40 -14.80 0.92 42.22
N PHE A 41 -15.39 -0.22 41.86
CA PHE A 41 -16.25 -0.99 42.78
C PHE A 41 -15.47 -1.46 43.99
N ILE A 42 -14.30 -2.07 43.80
CA ILE A 42 -13.45 -2.56 44.89
C ILE A 42 -13.13 -1.43 45.87
N ASN A 43 -12.67 -0.29 45.34
CA ASN A 43 -12.21 0.83 46.16
C ASN A 43 -13.36 1.56 46.88
N LEU A 44 -14.47 1.84 46.17
CA LEU A 44 -15.62 2.51 46.76
C LEU A 44 -16.31 1.62 47.81
N THR A 45 -16.48 0.34 47.51
CA THR A 45 -17.13 -0.61 48.42
C THR A 45 -16.30 -0.87 49.66
N ARG A 46 -14.96 -0.93 49.54
CA ARG A 46 -14.05 -1.04 50.69
C ARG A 46 -14.19 0.17 51.63
N ARG A 47 -14.20 1.38 51.09
CA ARG A 47 -14.41 2.62 51.87
C ARG A 47 -15.79 2.64 52.53
N TYR A 48 -16.83 2.28 51.78
CA TYR A 48 -18.20 2.25 52.30
C TYR A 48 -18.36 1.22 53.42
N ASN A 49 -17.85 0.00 53.24
CA ASN A 49 -17.91 -1.06 54.26
C ASN A 49 -17.17 -0.66 55.55
N ASN A 50 -16.03 0.02 55.43
CA ASN A 50 -15.28 0.49 56.58
C ASN A 50 -16.04 1.54 57.39
N ALA A 51 -16.73 2.46 56.71
CA ALA A 51 -17.41 3.59 57.33
C ALA A 51 -18.85 3.29 57.79
N ASN A 52 -19.61 2.46 57.05
CA ASN A 52 -21.07 2.37 57.22
C ASN A 52 -21.57 0.99 57.68
N THR A 53 -20.79 -0.08 57.51
CA THR A 53 -21.22 -1.41 57.98
C THR A 53 -20.91 -1.57 59.47
N THR A 54 -21.95 -1.68 60.29
CA THR A 54 -21.86 -1.82 61.75
C THR A 54 -21.83 -3.28 62.20
N ASN A 55 -22.53 -4.18 61.51
CA ASN A 55 -22.52 -5.62 61.81
C ASN A 55 -21.12 -6.22 61.52
N SER A 56 -20.43 -6.68 62.57
CA SER A 56 -19.04 -7.17 62.48
C SER A 56 -18.87 -8.41 61.60
N ILE A 57 -19.83 -9.34 61.63
CA ILE A 57 -19.82 -10.57 60.82
C ILE A 57 -19.99 -10.21 59.34
N LEU A 58 -20.98 -9.38 59.02
CA LEU A 58 -21.22 -8.93 57.65
C LEU A 58 -20.03 -8.11 57.12
N LYS A 59 -19.50 -7.18 57.94
CA LYS A 59 -18.31 -6.38 57.60
C LYS A 59 -17.11 -7.25 57.26
N LYS A 60 -16.87 -8.31 58.04
CA LYS A 60 -15.78 -9.29 57.79
C LYS A 60 -16.03 -10.10 56.52
N LYS A 61 -17.27 -10.56 56.29
CA LYS A 61 -17.64 -11.29 55.06
C LYS A 61 -17.38 -10.45 53.81
N ILE A 62 -17.87 -9.21 53.79
CA ILE A 62 -17.65 -8.26 52.68
C ILE A 62 -16.16 -7.97 52.50
N LYS A 63 -15.42 -7.73 53.60
CA LYS A 63 -13.97 -7.49 53.54
C LYS A 63 -13.22 -8.65 52.89
N ASN A 64 -13.54 -9.89 53.27
CA ASN A 64 -12.88 -11.08 52.73
C ASN A 64 -13.18 -11.27 51.24
N GLN A 65 -14.44 -11.09 50.81
CA GLN A 65 -14.79 -11.19 49.39
C GLN A 65 -14.16 -10.06 48.55
N LEU A 66 -14.12 -8.84 49.07
CA LEU A 66 -13.42 -7.72 48.41
C LEU A 66 -11.91 -7.95 48.34
N PHE A 67 -11.32 -8.63 49.32
CA PHE A 67 -9.90 -8.99 49.30
C PHE A 67 -9.62 -10.00 48.19
N ALA A 68 -10.38 -11.10 48.14
CA ALA A 68 -10.27 -12.11 47.08
C ALA A 68 -10.51 -11.52 45.67
N LEU A 69 -11.54 -10.68 45.51
CA LEU A 69 -11.79 -9.97 44.25
C LEU A 69 -10.63 -9.04 43.87
N SER A 70 -10.05 -8.34 44.84
CA SER A 70 -8.89 -7.47 44.63
C SER A 70 -7.67 -8.27 44.17
N GLU A 71 -7.37 -9.41 44.77
CA GLU A 71 -6.24 -10.26 44.35
C GLU A 71 -6.41 -10.77 42.92
N LEU A 72 -7.60 -11.26 42.57
CA LEU A 72 -7.90 -11.71 41.20
C LEU A 72 -7.81 -10.55 40.19
N TYR A 73 -8.29 -9.37 40.56
CA TYR A 73 -8.19 -8.19 39.70
C TYR A 73 -6.73 -7.76 39.47
N GLU A 74 -5.92 -7.76 40.53
CA GLU A 74 -4.49 -7.47 40.48
C GLU A 74 -3.73 -8.45 39.58
N GLU A 75 -4.07 -9.74 39.65
CA GLU A 75 -3.47 -10.80 38.84
C GLU A 75 -3.87 -10.71 37.36
N TYR A 76 -5.16 -10.50 37.06
CA TYR A 76 -5.67 -10.72 35.70
C TYR A 76 -6.00 -9.46 34.91
N LEU A 77 -6.34 -8.33 35.55
CA LEU A 77 -6.95 -7.17 34.86
C LEU A 77 -6.27 -5.83 35.13
N ARG A 78 -5.40 -5.71 36.14
CA ARG A 78 -4.78 -4.44 36.53
C ARG A 78 -3.95 -3.82 35.42
N GLU A 79 -3.11 -4.58 34.74
CA GLU A 79 -2.30 -4.07 33.63
C GLU A 79 -3.20 -3.62 32.47
N GLN A 80 -4.22 -4.40 32.09
CA GLN A 80 -5.17 -4.03 31.05
C GLN A 80 -5.94 -2.74 31.39
N ARG A 81 -6.27 -2.55 32.67
CA ARG A 81 -6.88 -1.31 33.16
C ARG A 81 -5.96 -0.12 32.95
N HIS A 82 -4.72 -0.20 33.42
CA HIS A 82 -3.77 0.90 33.35
C HIS A 82 -3.30 1.20 31.92
N LYS A 83 -3.18 0.17 31.06
CA LYS A 83 -2.54 0.28 29.74
C LYS A 83 -3.50 0.40 28.57
N PHE A 84 -4.73 -0.11 28.67
CA PHE A 84 -5.67 -0.06 27.55
C PHE A 84 -7.01 0.57 27.89
N SER A 85 -7.44 0.55 29.16
CA SER A 85 -8.81 0.93 29.51
C SER A 85 -8.92 2.37 30.02
N ALA A 86 -8.20 2.69 31.10
CA ALA A 86 -8.19 4.01 31.73
C ALA A 86 -7.34 5.04 30.95
N HIS A 87 -6.33 4.53 30.25
CA HIS A 87 -5.48 5.24 29.32
C HIS A 87 -5.03 4.24 28.27
N PHE A 88 -4.95 4.65 27.00
CA PHE A 88 -4.43 3.79 25.96
C PHE A 88 -2.93 4.04 25.78
N GLN A 89 -2.11 3.33 26.54
CA GLN A 89 -0.66 3.46 26.55
C GLN A 89 0.00 2.54 25.52
N ASP A 90 1.19 2.94 25.08
CA ASP A 90 1.97 2.19 24.12
C ASP A 90 2.79 1.10 24.80
N LYS A 91 2.76 -0.08 24.21
CA LYS A 91 3.45 -1.29 24.68
C LYS A 91 4.04 -1.99 23.47
N ASN A 92 5.11 -2.76 23.69
CA ASN A 92 5.69 -3.55 22.62
C ASN A 92 4.67 -4.58 22.09
N LEU A 93 4.89 -5.06 20.87
CA LEU A 93 3.99 -5.96 20.15
C LEU A 93 3.55 -7.17 20.98
N HIS A 94 4.50 -7.82 21.66
CA HIS A 94 4.25 -9.04 22.43
C HIS A 94 3.37 -8.77 23.66
N GLU A 95 3.71 -7.75 24.46
CA GLU A 95 2.90 -7.34 25.61
C GLU A 95 1.48 -6.93 25.19
N ARG A 96 1.33 -6.29 24.03
CA ARG A 96 0.00 -5.97 23.48
C ARG A 96 -0.79 -7.24 23.14
N ILE A 97 -0.17 -8.22 22.48
CA ILE A 97 -0.85 -9.49 22.14
C ILE A 97 -1.35 -10.19 23.40
N GLU A 98 -0.49 -10.32 24.41
CA GLU A 98 -0.84 -10.97 25.67
C GLU A 98 -1.98 -10.22 26.36
N LEU A 99 -1.81 -8.94 26.64
CA LEU A 99 -2.79 -8.17 27.39
C LEU A 99 -4.15 -8.04 26.67
N TRP A 100 -4.17 -7.97 25.34
CA TRP A 100 -5.42 -7.98 24.56
C TRP A 100 -6.06 -9.35 24.47
N GLY A 101 -5.26 -10.42 24.35
CA GLY A 101 -5.74 -11.80 24.31
C GLY A 101 -6.42 -12.24 25.61
N GLU A 102 -5.95 -11.70 26.73
CA GLU A 102 -6.50 -11.94 28.07
C GLU A 102 -7.91 -11.36 28.29
N ILE A 103 -8.33 -10.38 27.48
CA ILE A 103 -9.69 -9.83 27.54
C ILE A 103 -10.64 -10.76 26.77
N ASN A 104 -11.35 -11.61 27.52
CA ASN A 104 -12.36 -12.51 26.99
C ASN A 104 -13.67 -12.48 27.80
N GLU A 105 -14.75 -12.90 27.17
CA GLU A 105 -16.11 -12.85 27.71
C GLU A 105 -16.26 -13.65 29.02
N ASN A 106 -15.61 -14.81 29.12
CA ASN A 106 -15.70 -15.69 30.28
C ASN A 106 -15.12 -15.01 31.53
N LYS A 107 -13.91 -14.42 31.41
CA LYS A 107 -13.27 -13.69 32.51
C LYS A 107 -14.10 -12.48 32.92
N ILE A 108 -14.57 -11.70 31.95
CA ILE A 108 -15.39 -10.53 32.20
C ILE A 108 -16.70 -10.90 32.92
N SER A 109 -17.37 -11.97 32.47
CA SER A 109 -18.59 -12.49 33.11
C SER A 109 -18.35 -12.98 34.54
N PHE A 110 -17.21 -13.62 34.81
CA PHE A 110 -16.81 -14.03 36.15
C PHE A 110 -16.67 -12.83 37.10
N PHE A 111 -15.93 -11.78 36.71
CA PHE A 111 -15.79 -10.58 37.54
C PHE A 111 -17.13 -9.86 37.77
N CYS A 112 -18.00 -9.81 36.76
CA CYS A 112 -19.35 -9.27 36.93
C CYS A 112 -20.14 -9.99 38.02
N GLN A 113 -20.08 -11.33 38.01
CA GLN A 113 -20.81 -12.13 38.99
C GLN A 113 -20.30 -11.88 40.41
N GLN A 114 -18.97 -11.83 40.59
CA GLN A 114 -18.37 -11.51 41.90
C GLN A 114 -18.82 -10.14 42.43
N ILE A 115 -18.90 -9.13 41.55
CA ILE A 115 -19.40 -7.79 41.92
C ILE A 115 -20.86 -7.83 42.36
N ILE A 116 -21.72 -8.53 41.62
CA ILE A 116 -23.14 -8.68 41.94
C ILE A 116 -23.30 -9.38 43.30
N ASP A 117 -22.57 -10.47 43.52
CA ASP A 117 -22.66 -11.27 44.75
C ASP A 117 -22.23 -10.45 45.97
N ILE A 118 -21.16 -9.65 45.86
CA ILE A 118 -20.73 -8.72 46.92
C ILE A 118 -21.76 -7.61 47.13
N TYR A 119 -22.32 -7.05 46.06
CA TYR A 119 -23.29 -5.96 46.16
C TYR A 119 -24.57 -6.38 46.88
N LYS A 120 -25.07 -7.59 46.62
CA LYS A 120 -26.24 -8.16 47.29
C LYS A 120 -26.06 -8.34 48.81
N LEU A 121 -24.82 -8.42 49.31
CA LEU A 121 -24.59 -8.44 50.76
C LEU A 121 -25.02 -7.14 51.47
N PHE A 122 -25.23 -6.05 50.72
CA PHE A 122 -25.75 -4.80 51.25
C PHE A 122 -27.29 -4.71 51.24
N GLU A 123 -28.03 -5.76 50.87
CA GLU A 123 -29.50 -5.76 50.79
C GLU A 123 -30.20 -5.26 52.06
N SER A 124 -29.60 -5.47 53.23
CA SER A 124 -30.12 -5.00 54.52
C SER A 124 -29.87 -3.52 54.83
N ASN A 125 -29.14 -2.80 53.96
CA ASN A 125 -28.81 -1.39 54.13
C ASN A 125 -29.90 -0.50 53.52
N SER A 126 -30.32 0.57 54.21
CA SER A 126 -31.39 1.46 53.74
C SER A 126 -31.05 2.24 52.46
N GLU A 127 -29.77 2.46 52.18
CA GLU A 127 -29.33 3.10 50.94
C GLU A 127 -29.18 2.13 49.76
N TYR A 128 -29.37 0.82 49.98
CA TYR A 128 -29.23 -0.19 48.93
C TYR A 128 -30.30 -0.02 47.85
N VAL A 129 -29.88 -0.13 46.60
CA VAL A 129 -30.77 -0.09 45.44
C VAL A 129 -30.80 -1.49 44.84
N PRO A 130 -31.94 -2.20 44.88
CA PRO A 130 -32.04 -3.52 44.26
C PRO A 130 -31.69 -3.47 42.78
N ILE A 131 -30.96 -4.49 42.32
CA ILE A 131 -30.68 -4.67 40.91
C ILE A 131 -31.99 -5.02 40.21
N ASN A 132 -32.49 -4.11 39.37
CA ASN A 132 -33.66 -4.37 38.54
C ASN A 132 -33.22 -4.70 37.10
N ASP A 133 -33.00 -5.99 36.83
CA ASP A 133 -32.52 -6.50 35.55
C ASP A 133 -33.38 -6.02 34.37
N SER A 134 -34.69 -5.85 34.55
CA SER A 134 -35.60 -5.41 33.48
C SER A 134 -35.25 -4.03 32.90
N THR A 135 -34.69 -3.13 33.72
CA THR A 135 -34.28 -1.77 33.29
C THR A 135 -32.90 -1.74 32.64
N LEU A 136 -32.12 -2.80 32.80
CA LEU A 136 -30.76 -2.97 32.29
C LEU A 136 -30.71 -3.86 31.03
N LEU A 137 -31.82 -4.54 30.72
CA LEU A 137 -31.97 -5.34 29.50
C LEU A 137 -32.22 -4.43 28.28
N LEU A 138 -31.56 -4.79 27.18
CA LEU A 138 -31.80 -4.17 25.88
C LEU A 138 -33.09 -4.72 25.27
N SER A 139 -33.94 -3.84 24.72
CA SER A 139 -35.08 -4.28 23.90
C SER A 139 -34.60 -5.05 22.66
N ASN A 140 -35.43 -5.94 22.13
CA ASN A 140 -35.10 -6.70 20.93
C ASN A 140 -34.75 -5.78 19.74
N GLU A 141 -35.48 -4.69 19.57
CA GLU A 141 -35.19 -3.67 18.55
C GLU A 141 -33.78 -3.07 18.70
N LYS A 142 -33.36 -2.74 19.92
CA LYS A 142 -32.01 -2.23 20.19
C LYS A 142 -30.94 -3.30 19.93
N LYS A 143 -31.20 -4.55 20.32
CA LYS A 143 -30.30 -5.68 20.02
C LYS A 143 -30.11 -5.85 18.51
N GLU A 144 -31.18 -5.82 17.72
CA GLU A 144 -31.10 -5.92 16.26
C GLU A 144 -30.33 -4.76 15.61
N LYS A 145 -30.50 -3.53 16.11
CA LYS A 145 -29.71 -2.36 15.66
C LYS A 145 -28.23 -2.55 15.99
N ILE A 146 -27.91 -3.07 17.17
CA ILE A 146 -26.54 -3.34 17.59
C ILE A 146 -25.91 -4.48 16.78
N GLU A 147 -26.65 -5.56 16.51
CA GLU A 147 -26.18 -6.67 15.68
C GLU A 147 -25.91 -6.22 14.24
N ARG A 148 -26.75 -5.34 13.69
CA ARG A 148 -26.48 -4.70 12.39
C ARG A 148 -25.22 -3.86 12.43
N LEU A 149 -25.06 -3.00 13.44
CA LEU A 149 -23.83 -2.21 13.63
C LEU A 149 -22.59 -3.10 13.74
N SER A 150 -22.68 -4.20 14.49
CA SER A 150 -21.59 -5.19 14.62
C SER A 150 -21.22 -5.77 13.26
N LYS A 151 -22.22 -6.22 12.48
CA LYS A 151 -21.99 -6.72 11.11
C LYS A 151 -21.44 -5.66 10.17
N GLU A 152 -21.89 -4.41 10.25
CA GLU A 152 -21.38 -3.31 9.42
C GLU A 152 -19.90 -3.00 9.73
N GLU A 153 -19.51 -3.08 10.99
CA GLU A 153 -18.12 -2.90 11.42
C GLU A 153 -17.23 -4.12 11.11
N ASP A 154 -17.80 -5.32 10.95
CA ASP A 154 -17.06 -6.53 10.55
C ASP A 154 -17.01 -6.75 9.03
N ASN A 155 -18.10 -6.49 8.30
CA ASN A 155 -18.24 -6.66 6.85
C ASN A 155 -17.80 -5.43 6.06
N LEU A 156 -16.89 -4.63 6.60
CA LEU A 156 -16.44 -3.43 5.90
C LEU A 156 -15.90 -3.82 4.53
N GLU A 157 -16.51 -3.34 3.45
CA GLU A 157 -15.99 -3.39 2.07
C GLU A 157 -14.59 -2.74 1.94
N LYS A 158 -14.12 -2.10 3.02
CA LYS A 158 -12.98 -1.21 3.08
C LYS A 158 -12.00 -1.68 4.17
N VAL A 159 -10.74 -1.85 3.80
CA VAL A 159 -9.75 -2.44 4.71
C VAL A 159 -9.22 -1.45 5.74
N LYS A 160 -9.45 -1.72 7.02
CA LYS A 160 -8.95 -0.88 8.13
C LYS A 160 -7.57 -1.36 8.61
N SER A 161 -6.71 -0.44 9.08
CA SER A 161 -5.44 -0.79 9.72
C SER A 161 -5.48 -0.50 11.22
N SER A 162 -5.04 -1.43 12.06
CA SER A 162 -5.02 -1.24 13.51
C SER A 162 -3.68 -1.60 14.14
N ALA A 163 -3.38 -0.99 15.30
CA ALA A 163 -2.31 -1.41 16.20
C ALA A 163 -2.65 -2.70 16.96
N ASP A 164 -3.92 -3.12 16.94
CA ASP A 164 -4.33 -4.44 17.40
C ASP A 164 -3.74 -5.50 16.48
N VAL A 165 -2.85 -6.34 17.01
CA VAL A 165 -2.20 -7.40 16.23
C VAL A 165 -3.18 -8.48 15.83
N LEU A 166 -4.24 -8.68 16.62
CA LEU A 166 -5.31 -9.63 16.33
C LEU A 166 -6.28 -9.07 15.28
N SER A 167 -6.02 -7.89 14.72
CA SER A 167 -6.72 -7.43 13.53
C SER A 167 -6.36 -8.25 12.28
N MET A 168 -5.17 -8.86 12.21
CA MET A 168 -4.79 -9.73 11.08
C MET A 168 -5.65 -11.00 10.95
N THR A 169 -6.35 -11.39 12.02
CA THR A 169 -7.23 -12.56 12.01
C THR A 169 -8.66 -12.23 11.59
N ARG A 170 -8.92 -10.99 11.12
CA ARG A 170 -10.26 -10.51 10.74
C ARG A 170 -10.35 -10.21 9.24
N PRO A 171 -11.53 -10.42 8.62
CA PRO A 171 -11.78 -9.94 7.27
C PRO A 171 -11.54 -8.43 7.16
N ASN A 172 -10.93 -7.98 6.07
CA ASN A 172 -10.76 -6.56 5.74
C ASN A 172 -10.08 -5.72 6.85
N MET A 173 -9.15 -6.34 7.57
CA MET A 173 -8.31 -5.69 8.57
C MET A 173 -6.84 -6.02 8.31
N THR A 174 -5.97 -5.03 8.45
CA THR A 174 -4.52 -5.23 8.41
C THR A 174 -3.90 -4.84 9.74
N SER A 175 -2.95 -5.64 10.19
CA SER A 175 -1.91 -5.14 11.09
C SER A 175 -0.62 -5.13 10.29
N SER A 176 0.12 -4.03 10.41
CA SER A 176 1.51 -3.96 9.95
C SER A 176 2.38 -4.07 11.18
N ILE A 177 3.32 -5.01 11.17
CA ILE A 177 4.37 -5.09 12.18
C ILE A 177 5.31 -3.91 11.90
N VAL A 178 5.12 -2.81 12.63
CA VAL A 178 5.94 -1.61 12.48
C VAL A 178 7.12 -1.71 13.44
N PHE A 179 8.34 -1.71 12.90
CA PHE A 179 9.58 -1.77 13.68
C PHE A 179 10.13 -0.38 14.06
N HIS A 180 9.33 0.68 13.91
CA HIS A 180 9.71 2.06 14.19
C HIS A 180 8.68 2.74 15.11
N PRO A 181 9.10 3.42 16.19
CA PRO A 181 8.18 4.01 17.18
C PRO A 181 7.19 5.04 16.62
N VAL A 182 7.63 5.88 15.67
CA VAL A 182 6.79 6.96 15.09
C VAL A 182 5.59 6.40 14.30
N PRO A 183 5.74 5.56 13.25
CA PRO A 183 4.57 4.99 12.58
C PRO A 183 3.78 4.02 13.46
N GLU A 184 4.41 3.37 14.45
CA GLU A 184 3.68 2.57 15.45
C GLU A 184 2.71 3.44 16.27
N LYS A 185 3.17 4.61 16.71
CA LYS A 185 2.33 5.58 17.41
C LYS A 185 1.18 6.10 16.55
N MET A 186 1.42 6.31 15.24
CA MET A 186 0.36 6.70 14.31
C MET A 186 -0.77 5.66 14.24
N LYS A 187 -0.46 4.38 14.34
CA LYS A 187 -1.47 3.30 14.37
C LYS A 187 -2.22 3.21 15.68
N VAL A 188 -1.54 3.49 16.79
CA VAL A 188 -2.20 3.61 18.09
C VAL A 188 -3.27 4.69 18.01
N LEU A 189 -2.95 5.86 17.44
CA LEU A 189 -3.92 6.92 17.20
C LEU A 189 -5.08 6.47 16.29
N ASN A 190 -4.80 5.77 15.18
CA ASN A 190 -5.86 5.24 14.33
C ASN A 190 -6.80 4.28 15.09
N THR A 191 -6.23 3.43 15.94
CA THR A 191 -6.98 2.46 16.76
C THR A 191 -7.91 3.15 17.74
N ILE A 192 -7.44 4.22 18.40
CA ILE A 192 -8.26 5.04 19.30
C ILE A 192 -9.38 5.73 18.51
N SER A 193 -9.11 6.22 17.29
CA SER A 193 -10.14 6.79 16.42
C SER A 193 -11.23 5.75 16.08
N MET A 194 -10.83 4.51 15.76
CA MET A 194 -11.77 3.42 15.47
C MET A 194 -12.65 3.08 16.68
N PHE A 195 -12.09 3.06 17.89
CA PHE A 195 -12.88 2.87 19.12
C PHE A 195 -13.93 3.97 19.27
N TYR A 196 -13.52 5.22 19.08
CA TYR A 196 -14.43 6.34 19.17
C TYR A 196 -15.56 6.24 18.15
N ASP A 197 -15.26 5.95 16.88
CA ASP A 197 -16.28 5.82 15.82
C ASP A 197 -17.34 4.78 16.17
N PHE A 198 -16.89 3.61 16.65
CA PHE A 198 -17.79 2.56 17.12
C PHE A 198 -18.64 3.04 18.32
N LEU A 199 -18.02 3.61 19.35
CA LEU A 199 -18.72 4.11 20.54
C LEU A 199 -19.72 5.22 20.21
N ARG A 200 -19.41 6.08 19.24
CA ARG A 200 -20.29 7.17 18.78
C ARG A 200 -21.54 6.64 18.09
N LYS A 201 -21.39 5.65 17.21
CA LYS A 201 -22.53 4.96 16.57
C LYS A 201 -23.37 4.22 17.60
N LEU A 202 -22.73 3.56 18.54
CA LEU A 202 -23.41 2.87 19.63
C LEU A 202 -24.15 3.86 20.56
N TYR A 203 -23.57 5.03 20.82
CA TYR A 203 -24.21 6.11 21.58
C TYR A 203 -25.50 6.56 20.92
N ASP A 204 -25.55 6.72 19.58
CA ASP A 204 -26.79 7.10 18.89
C ASP A 204 -27.92 6.09 19.08
N ILE A 205 -27.59 4.79 19.16
CA ILE A 205 -28.56 3.72 19.38
C ILE A 205 -29.07 3.70 20.83
N LEU A 206 -28.23 4.08 21.78
CA LEU A 206 -28.48 3.87 23.21
C LEU A 206 -28.73 5.14 24.03
N LYS A 207 -28.57 6.34 23.47
CA LYS A 207 -28.67 7.62 24.18
C LYS A 207 -30.00 7.84 24.92
N ASP A 208 -31.09 7.20 24.49
CA ASP A 208 -32.39 7.31 25.18
C ASP A 208 -32.41 6.63 26.56
N ASN A 209 -31.40 5.81 26.88
CA ASN A 209 -31.21 5.25 28.21
C ASN A 209 -30.13 6.06 28.96
N PRO A 210 -30.49 6.78 30.04
CA PRO A 210 -29.56 7.68 30.75
C PRO A 210 -28.32 7.00 31.34
N LEU A 211 -28.36 5.69 31.58
CA LEU A 211 -27.20 4.95 32.08
C LEU A 211 -26.19 4.71 30.95
N TYR A 212 -26.64 4.17 29.81
CA TYR A 212 -25.77 3.95 28.66
C TYR A 212 -25.22 5.26 28.12
N GLU A 213 -26.04 6.32 28.09
CA GLU A 213 -25.60 7.65 27.69
C GLU A 213 -24.38 8.12 28.51
N LYS A 214 -24.47 8.06 29.84
CA LYS A 214 -23.38 8.48 30.75
C LYS A 214 -22.14 7.61 30.57
N ILE A 215 -22.32 6.29 30.48
CA ILE A 215 -21.21 5.34 30.34
C ILE A 215 -20.44 5.58 29.05
N LEU A 216 -21.15 5.62 27.91
CA LEU A 216 -20.53 5.77 26.60
C LEU A 216 -19.89 7.15 26.44
N LYS A 217 -20.56 8.22 26.90
CA LYS A 217 -20.01 9.58 26.87
C LYS A 217 -18.73 9.70 27.69
N ALA A 218 -18.69 9.13 28.90
CA ALA A 218 -17.49 9.12 29.73
C ALA A 218 -16.34 8.34 29.07
N GLN A 219 -16.64 7.23 28.40
CA GLN A 219 -15.63 6.46 27.67
C GLN A 219 -15.12 7.21 26.42
N MET A 220 -16.00 7.83 25.64
CA MET A 220 -15.63 8.62 24.47
C MET A 220 -14.68 9.78 24.84
N ILE A 221 -14.95 10.48 25.94
CA ILE A 221 -14.06 11.53 26.47
C ILE A 221 -12.72 10.93 26.91
N THR A 222 -12.74 9.74 27.53
CA THR A 222 -11.51 9.03 27.96
C THR A 222 -10.64 8.65 26.75
N ASP A 223 -11.24 8.15 25.68
CA ASP A 223 -10.54 7.82 24.44
C ASP A 223 -10.02 9.07 23.74
N LEU A 224 -10.78 10.18 23.74
CA LEU A 224 -10.34 11.46 23.20
C LEU A 224 -9.12 12.03 23.94
N VAL A 225 -9.12 11.99 25.27
CA VAL A 225 -7.96 12.41 26.06
C VAL A 225 -6.77 11.48 25.81
N SER A 226 -7.01 10.17 25.68
CA SER A 226 -5.96 9.21 25.31
C SER A 226 -5.38 9.49 23.91
N PHE A 227 -6.22 9.89 22.95
CA PHE A 227 -5.78 10.31 21.61
C PHE A 227 -4.86 11.52 21.70
N LYS A 228 -5.28 12.56 22.43
CA LYS A 228 -4.47 13.76 22.68
C LYS A 228 -3.12 13.40 23.30
N ASP A 229 -3.12 12.62 24.37
CA ASP A 229 -1.89 12.27 25.11
C ASP A 229 -0.92 11.42 24.25
N ASN A 230 -1.44 10.61 23.32
CA ASN A 230 -0.61 9.86 22.37
C ASN A 230 -0.09 10.71 21.20
N LEU A 231 -0.76 11.81 20.87
CA LEU A 231 -0.36 12.71 19.80
C LEU A 231 0.61 13.80 20.31
N ILE A 232 0.26 14.43 21.42
CA ILE A 232 0.98 15.56 22.01
C ILE A 232 1.57 15.11 23.35
N HIS A 233 2.90 15.06 23.42
CA HIS A 233 3.57 14.72 24.66
C HIS A 233 3.42 15.84 25.70
N LYS A 234 3.11 15.44 26.93
CA LYS A 234 3.03 16.33 28.09
C LYS A 234 4.33 16.23 28.89
N SER A 235 4.98 17.37 29.15
CA SER A 235 6.19 17.44 29.97
C SER A 235 5.98 16.78 31.34
N GLY A 236 6.89 15.88 31.73
CA GLY A 236 6.83 15.12 32.98
C GLY A 236 5.90 13.90 32.95
N SER A 237 5.26 13.59 31.82
CA SER A 237 4.50 12.36 31.64
C SER A 237 5.42 11.16 31.39
N GLN A 238 5.10 10.01 31.98
CA GLN A 238 5.71 8.73 31.60
C GLN A 238 5.24 8.26 30.21
N ASP A 239 4.11 8.79 29.74
CA ASP A 239 3.53 8.46 28.44
C ASP A 239 4.18 9.30 27.34
N ILE A 240 4.83 8.59 26.42
CA ILE A 240 5.55 9.20 25.31
C ILE A 240 4.55 9.45 24.18
N GLY A 241 4.29 10.73 23.89
CA GLY A 241 3.47 11.16 22.76
C GLY A 241 4.26 11.20 21.46
N LEU A 242 3.56 11.26 20.33
CA LEU A 242 4.16 11.31 18.99
C LEU A 242 5.13 12.48 18.86
N SER A 243 4.76 13.68 19.32
CA SER A 243 5.61 14.87 19.25
C SER A 243 7.01 14.64 19.87
N TYR A 244 7.09 13.97 21.02
CA TYR A 244 8.37 13.66 21.68
C TYR A 244 9.18 12.61 20.93
N LEU A 245 8.53 11.59 20.34
CA LEU A 245 9.22 10.59 19.54
C LEU A 245 9.95 11.22 18.34
N ILE A 246 9.30 12.16 17.65
CA ILE A 246 9.93 12.85 16.52
C ILE A 246 10.95 13.90 17.00
N GLU A 247 10.71 14.59 18.11
CA GLU A 247 11.64 15.59 18.66
C GLU A 247 12.97 14.97 19.12
N GLN A 248 12.92 13.83 19.83
CA GLN A 248 14.10 13.19 20.43
C GLN A 248 14.87 12.29 19.46
N ASP A 249 14.46 12.23 18.19
CA ASP A 249 15.02 11.34 17.19
C ASP A 249 15.19 9.89 17.71
N ILE A 250 14.18 9.37 18.41
CA ILE A 250 14.32 8.12 19.18
C ILE A 250 14.50 6.95 18.23
N ALA A 251 15.74 6.51 18.10
CA ALA A 251 16.11 5.31 17.37
C ALA A 251 15.38 4.07 17.91
N PRO A 252 14.95 3.13 17.05
CA PRO A 252 14.24 1.92 17.47
C PRO A 252 15.03 1.04 18.45
N TYR A 253 16.37 1.18 18.50
CA TYR A 253 17.26 0.11 18.96
C TYR A 253 17.90 0.29 20.33
N LYS A 254 17.89 1.47 20.96
CA LYS A 254 18.55 1.64 22.27
C LYS A 254 17.83 0.91 23.42
N LYS A 255 16.51 0.73 23.33
CA LYS A 255 15.70 -0.01 24.34
C LYS A 255 15.58 -1.50 24.04
N ILE A 256 15.60 -1.90 22.76
CA ILE A 256 15.53 -3.31 22.34
C ILE A 256 16.87 -4.03 22.59
N LEU A 257 18.02 -3.39 22.32
CA LEU A 257 19.34 -3.99 22.61
C LEU A 257 19.62 -4.15 24.11
N SER A 258 19.00 -3.33 24.97
CA SER A 258 19.02 -3.58 26.42
C SER A 258 18.09 -4.73 26.85
N TYR A 259 17.09 -5.08 26.03
CA TYR A 259 16.13 -6.16 26.29
C TYR A 259 16.64 -7.54 25.80
N GLU A 260 17.42 -7.58 24.73
CA GLU A 260 17.95 -8.84 24.14
C GLU A 260 19.08 -9.47 24.95
N LYS A 261 19.75 -8.74 25.85
CA LYS A 261 20.87 -9.29 26.65
C LYS A 261 20.45 -10.44 27.59
N ASN A 262 19.16 -10.62 27.87
CA ASN A 262 18.69 -11.50 28.94
C ASN A 262 17.68 -12.60 28.51
N LYS A 263 17.51 -12.94 27.22
CA LYS A 263 16.59 -14.04 26.80
C LYS A 263 17.15 -14.95 25.69
N PRO A 264 16.64 -16.21 25.57
CA PRO A 264 17.21 -17.25 24.71
C PRO A 264 17.02 -16.99 23.21
N SER A 265 17.91 -17.60 22.42
CA SER A 265 18.22 -17.42 20.99
C SER A 265 17.13 -17.67 19.94
N CYS A 266 15.84 -17.80 20.31
CA CYS A 266 14.77 -18.15 19.37
C CYS A 266 14.33 -17.01 18.42
N TYR A 267 14.83 -15.78 18.61
CA TYR A 267 14.51 -14.61 17.75
C TYR A 267 15.48 -14.38 16.57
N SER A 268 16.47 -15.27 16.38
CA SER A 268 17.50 -15.22 15.32
C SER A 268 17.00 -15.08 13.85
N PRO A 269 15.80 -15.56 13.43
CA PRO A 269 15.41 -15.47 12.02
C PRO A 269 15.01 -14.05 11.57
N PHE A 270 14.50 -13.20 12.46
CA PHE A 270 13.94 -11.90 12.10
C PHE A 270 14.98 -10.77 12.00
N SER A 271 16.12 -10.90 12.69
CA SER A 271 17.22 -9.93 12.61
C SER A 271 17.92 -9.91 11.24
N LYS A 272 17.81 -11.01 10.48
CA LYS A 272 18.37 -11.13 9.11
C LYS A 272 17.50 -10.46 8.03
N TRP A 273 16.24 -10.14 8.31
CA TRP A 273 15.27 -9.59 7.33
C TRP A 273 15.12 -8.06 7.38
N LEU A 274 15.83 -7.36 8.27
CA LEU A 274 15.74 -5.91 8.38
C LEU A 274 16.70 -5.21 7.39
N PRO A 275 16.20 -4.37 6.46
CA PRO A 275 17.06 -3.61 5.57
C PRO A 275 17.91 -2.61 6.39
N ARG A 276 19.23 -2.61 6.12
CA ARG A 276 20.30 -1.82 6.76
C ARG A 276 20.21 -0.28 6.57
N LYS A 277 19.06 0.30 6.20
CA LYS A 277 18.92 1.76 6.06
C LYS A 277 18.06 2.34 7.19
N TYR A 278 18.76 2.88 8.19
CA TYR A 278 18.18 3.75 9.22
C TYR A 278 17.46 4.94 8.55
N ILE A 279 16.16 5.11 8.83
CA ILE A 279 15.43 6.34 8.50
C ILE A 279 15.55 7.24 9.74
N PRO A 280 16.35 8.32 9.73
CA PRO A 280 16.41 9.24 10.87
C PRO A 280 15.04 9.91 11.08
N SER A 281 14.64 10.12 12.33
CA SER A 281 13.38 10.81 12.68
C SER A 281 13.39 12.28 12.27
N THR A 282 14.54 12.81 11.86
CA THR A 282 14.66 14.13 11.23
C THR A 282 13.74 14.30 10.02
N VAL A 283 13.39 13.20 9.35
CA VAL A 283 12.44 13.13 8.24
C VAL A 283 11.00 13.48 8.67
N TYR A 284 10.67 13.35 9.96
CA TYR A 284 9.34 13.66 10.51
C TYR A 284 9.24 15.07 11.12
N LYS A 285 10.29 15.90 11.04
CA LYS A 285 10.33 17.24 11.67
C LYS A 285 9.21 18.17 11.20
N ASP A 286 8.72 18.01 9.98
CA ASP A 286 7.59 18.80 9.49
C ASP A 286 6.29 18.43 10.21
N GLY A 287 6.11 17.16 10.59
CA GLY A 287 5.02 16.74 11.49
C GLY A 287 5.09 17.43 12.86
N LEU A 288 6.30 17.64 13.40
CA LEU A 288 6.49 18.37 14.65
C LEU A 288 6.07 19.84 14.54
N LYS A 289 6.42 20.50 13.42
CA LYS A 289 6.01 21.89 13.15
C LYS A 289 4.48 22.01 13.08
N VAL A 290 3.82 21.05 12.45
CA VAL A 290 2.35 20.97 12.38
C VAL A 290 1.76 20.87 13.80
N ILE A 291 2.29 19.97 14.63
CA ILE A 291 1.84 19.82 16.04
C ILE A 291 2.06 21.12 16.81
N TYR A 292 3.24 21.74 16.73
CA TYR A 292 3.53 22.98 17.47
C TYR A 292 2.68 24.17 17.01
N SER A 293 2.45 24.30 15.70
CA SER A 293 1.52 25.29 15.13
C SER A 293 0.10 25.12 15.68
N PHE A 294 -0.38 23.88 15.75
CA PHE A 294 -1.69 23.58 16.32
C PHE A 294 -1.75 23.89 17.82
N THR A 295 -0.78 23.43 18.62
CA THR A 295 -0.78 23.67 20.07
C THR A 295 -0.73 25.15 20.41
N SER A 296 -0.14 25.98 19.55
CA SER A 296 -0.09 27.44 19.74
C SER A 296 -1.43 28.16 19.49
N LYS A 297 -2.40 27.50 18.85
CA LYS A 297 -3.66 28.10 18.39
C LYS A 297 -4.90 27.59 19.15
N ILE A 298 -4.75 26.53 19.94
CA ILE A 298 -5.89 25.84 20.51
C ILE A 298 -6.35 26.48 21.83
N ASN A 299 -7.66 26.51 22.04
CA ASN A 299 -8.22 26.86 23.34
C ASN A 299 -8.12 25.64 24.28
N ASP A 300 -7.41 25.80 25.39
CA ASP A 300 -7.17 24.74 26.37
C ASP A 300 -8.40 24.41 27.25
N ASP A 301 -9.42 25.26 27.31
CA ASP A 301 -10.52 25.13 28.28
C ASP A 301 -11.36 23.85 28.10
N ILE A 302 -11.72 23.53 26.85
CA ILE A 302 -12.50 22.31 26.54
C ILE A 302 -11.64 21.05 26.77
N PHE A 303 -10.34 21.11 26.47
CA PHE A 303 -9.42 20.02 26.77
C PHE A 303 -9.22 19.81 28.26
N ASN A 304 -9.08 20.89 29.03
CA ASN A 304 -8.94 20.83 30.48
C ASN A 304 -10.20 20.26 31.13
N THR A 305 -11.37 20.65 30.62
CA THR A 305 -12.67 20.07 31.02
C THR A 305 -12.73 18.58 30.70
N SER A 306 -12.31 18.17 29.49
CA SER A 306 -12.25 16.76 29.08
C SER A 306 -11.30 15.94 29.95
N ILE A 307 -10.12 16.48 30.29
CA ILE A 307 -9.15 15.86 31.20
C ILE A 307 -9.75 15.72 32.61
N ASN A 308 -10.46 16.75 33.09
CA ASN A 308 -11.12 16.72 34.39
C ASN A 308 -12.21 15.64 34.42
N ILE A 309 -13.06 15.56 33.39
CA ILE A 309 -14.06 14.49 33.26
C ILE A 309 -13.40 13.11 33.24
N ARG A 310 -12.36 12.91 32.40
CA ARG A 310 -11.60 11.65 32.34
C ARG A 310 -11.04 11.27 33.71
N ASN A 311 -10.49 12.24 34.45
CA ASN A 311 -9.90 12.03 35.78
C ASN A 311 -10.92 12.00 36.92
N LYS A 312 -12.22 12.19 36.71
CA LYS A 312 -13.21 12.22 37.81
C LYS A 312 -14.32 11.21 37.66
N ILE A 313 -14.68 10.84 36.43
CA ILE A 313 -15.74 9.85 36.17
C ILE A 313 -15.39 8.87 35.03
N GLY A 314 -14.51 9.24 34.11
CA GLY A 314 -14.07 8.36 33.02
C GLY A 314 -13.21 7.19 33.50
N ALA A 315 -11.92 7.46 33.69
CA ALA A 315 -10.86 6.51 34.06
C ALA A 315 -10.89 6.04 35.52
N HIS A 316 -11.67 6.72 36.37
CA HIS A 316 -12.06 6.29 37.71
C HIS A 316 -13.22 7.16 38.20
N ILE A 317 -13.90 6.75 39.27
CA ILE A 317 -14.93 7.54 39.95
C ILE A 317 -14.29 8.22 41.17
N ASP A 318 -14.22 9.55 41.13
CA ASP A 318 -13.67 10.35 42.22
C ASP A 318 -14.48 10.13 43.51
N HIS A 319 -13.76 9.91 44.61
CA HIS A 319 -14.38 9.57 45.89
C HIS A 319 -14.81 10.81 46.69
N THR A 320 -14.29 11.99 46.38
CA THR A 320 -14.51 13.25 47.11
C THR A 320 -15.76 14.00 46.64
N LEU A 321 -16.08 13.98 45.35
CA LEU A 321 -17.25 14.68 44.79
C LEU A 321 -18.54 13.89 44.96
N SER A 322 -19.69 14.54 45.14
CA SER A 322 -20.99 13.82 45.12
C SER A 322 -21.25 13.22 43.73
N PHE A 323 -22.08 12.17 43.64
CA PHE A 323 -22.42 11.57 42.34
C PHE A 323 -23.11 12.57 41.41
N ASN A 324 -23.99 13.43 41.95
CA ASN A 324 -24.63 14.49 41.18
C ASN A 324 -23.62 15.50 40.61
N ASN A 325 -22.58 15.87 41.39
CA ASN A 325 -21.53 16.76 40.90
C ASN A 325 -20.72 16.11 39.77
N LEU A 326 -20.49 14.80 39.84
CA LEU A 326 -19.84 14.05 38.76
C LEU A 326 -20.68 13.99 37.48
N VAL A 327 -22.00 13.80 37.63
CA VAL A 327 -22.94 13.84 36.48
C VAL A 327 -23.02 15.24 35.88
N ASN A 328 -23.08 16.29 36.71
CA ASN A 328 -23.06 17.67 36.24
C ASN A 328 -21.76 18.00 35.49
N LEU A 329 -20.62 17.51 35.99
CA LEU A 329 -19.33 17.64 35.31
C LEU A 329 -19.32 16.90 33.96
N LEU A 330 -19.87 15.68 33.88
CA LEU A 330 -19.99 14.97 32.61
C LEU A 330 -20.93 15.69 31.61
N ASN A 331 -21.95 16.38 32.13
CA ASN A 331 -22.93 17.12 31.34
C ASN A 331 -22.46 18.51 30.94
N SER A 332 -21.33 19.01 31.47
CA SER A 332 -20.77 20.31 31.09
C SER A 332 -20.20 20.33 29.67
N LEU A 333 -20.01 19.16 29.04
CA LEU A 333 -19.68 19.04 27.62
C LEU A 333 -20.83 18.35 26.89
N THR A 334 -21.30 18.93 25.80
CA THR A 334 -22.27 18.33 24.88
C THR A 334 -21.61 17.30 23.98
N ILE A 335 -22.40 16.41 23.36
CA ILE A 335 -21.86 15.46 22.38
C ILE A 335 -21.27 16.15 21.16
N CYS A 336 -21.85 17.29 20.74
CA CYS A 336 -21.36 18.10 19.63
C CYS A 336 -19.97 18.67 19.90
N GLU A 337 -19.72 19.21 21.09
CA GLU A 337 -18.39 19.72 21.47
C GLU A 337 -17.34 18.60 21.50
N ILE A 338 -17.71 17.40 21.95
CA ILE A 338 -16.81 16.23 21.95
C ILE A 338 -16.51 15.81 20.50
N ASP A 339 -17.50 15.79 19.61
CA ASP A 339 -17.34 15.46 18.18
C ASP A 339 -16.48 16.51 17.45
N GLU A 340 -16.63 17.79 17.76
CA GLU A 340 -15.81 18.88 17.20
C GLU A 340 -14.35 18.76 17.63
N LEU A 341 -14.13 18.50 18.92
CA LEU A 341 -12.80 18.30 19.47
C LEU A 341 -12.11 17.08 18.83
N ARG A 342 -12.87 16.00 18.61
CA ARG A 342 -12.39 14.83 17.88
C ARG A 342 -11.99 15.18 16.46
N LYS A 343 -12.87 15.85 15.69
CA LYS A 343 -12.59 16.22 14.29
C LYS A 343 -11.30 17.00 14.19
N LEU A 344 -11.11 17.92 15.12
CA LEU A 344 -9.93 18.77 15.19
C LEU A 344 -8.64 17.97 15.49
N LEU A 345 -8.69 17.01 16.42
CA LEU A 345 -7.56 16.08 16.67
C LEU A 345 -7.28 15.13 15.50
N ILE A 346 -8.33 14.63 14.83
CA ILE A 346 -8.17 13.76 13.65
C ILE A 346 -7.55 14.54 12.50
N ASN A 347 -8.00 15.77 12.24
CA ASN A 347 -7.42 16.61 11.20
C ASN A 347 -5.93 16.86 11.47
N LEU A 348 -5.56 17.18 12.72
CA LEU A 348 -4.15 17.30 13.10
C LEU A 348 -3.38 16.00 12.83
N TRP A 349 -3.91 14.86 13.26
CA TRP A 349 -3.27 13.56 13.03
C TRP A 349 -3.10 13.24 11.54
N LEU A 350 -4.10 13.55 10.71
CA LEU A 350 -4.02 13.40 9.25
C LEU A 350 -2.97 14.32 8.64
N GLU A 351 -2.90 15.58 9.06
CA GLU A 351 -1.87 16.54 8.62
C GLU A 351 -0.47 16.05 8.95
N VAL A 352 -0.25 15.56 10.18
CA VAL A 352 1.03 14.96 10.60
C VAL A 352 1.35 13.71 9.77
N GLY A 353 0.35 12.88 9.48
CA GLY A 353 0.49 11.71 8.61
C GLY A 353 0.94 12.07 7.19
N ASN A 354 0.46 13.18 6.66
CA ASN A 354 0.78 13.62 5.31
C ASN A 354 2.18 14.23 5.18
N CYS A 355 2.90 14.49 6.29
CA CYS A 355 4.26 15.03 6.24
C CYS A 355 5.30 14.04 5.72
N HIS A 356 5.02 12.73 5.72
CA HIS A 356 5.95 11.73 5.17
C HIS A 356 5.23 10.45 4.74
N ILE A 357 5.71 9.80 3.67
CA ILE A 357 5.06 8.61 3.10
C ILE A 357 4.86 7.48 4.11
N SER A 358 5.87 7.19 4.94
CA SER A 358 5.78 6.12 5.94
C SER A 358 4.71 6.37 7.01
N LEU A 359 4.38 7.65 7.27
CA LEU A 359 3.30 8.05 8.17
C LEU A 359 1.96 8.10 7.44
N SER A 360 1.95 8.54 6.18
CA SER A 360 0.74 8.66 5.37
C SER A 360 0.07 7.30 5.18
N ILE A 361 0.85 6.24 4.99
CA ILE A 361 0.37 4.86 4.92
C ILE A 361 -0.40 4.47 6.20
N GLN A 362 -0.07 5.08 7.35
CA GLN A 362 -0.75 4.82 8.63
C GLN A 362 -2.03 5.65 8.82
N THR A 363 -2.20 6.73 8.04
CA THR A 363 -3.33 7.67 8.14
C THR A 363 -4.30 7.59 6.96
N HIS A 364 -3.91 6.91 5.87
CA HIS A 364 -4.77 6.74 4.71
C HIS A 364 -6.09 6.11 5.13
N LYS A 365 -7.18 6.70 4.64
CA LYS A 365 -8.48 6.03 4.66
C LYS A 365 -8.30 4.67 3.95
N PRO A 366 -8.97 3.63 4.44
CA PRO A 366 -9.06 2.36 3.73
C PRO A 366 -9.25 2.58 2.24
N LEU A 367 -8.24 2.27 1.44
CA LEU A 367 -8.46 2.05 0.01
C LEU A 367 -9.32 0.78 -0.07
N GLU A 368 -10.27 0.74 -1.01
CA GLU A 368 -10.81 -0.55 -1.44
C GLU A 368 -9.62 -1.40 -1.86
N LEU A 369 -9.24 -2.35 -1.00
CA LEU A 369 -8.20 -3.28 -1.37
C LEU A 369 -8.84 -4.17 -2.42
N LYS A 370 -8.43 -3.95 -3.67
CA LYS A 370 -8.41 -4.99 -4.69
C LYS A 370 -7.36 -6.04 -4.26
N GLY A 371 -7.61 -6.70 -3.13
CA GLY A 371 -6.80 -7.72 -2.45
C GLY A 371 -5.35 -7.34 -2.11
N VAL A 372 -4.70 -8.26 -1.38
CA VAL A 372 -3.31 -8.14 -0.90
C VAL A 372 -2.30 -8.01 -2.05
N LEU A 373 -2.65 -8.46 -3.26
CA LEU A 373 -1.82 -8.36 -4.46
C LEU A 373 -2.06 -7.07 -5.27
N GLY A 374 -3.20 -6.39 -5.12
CA GLY A 374 -3.40 -5.04 -5.65
C GLY A 374 -2.57 -3.96 -4.94
N LEU A 375 -2.08 -4.25 -3.72
CA LEU A 375 -1.12 -3.40 -3.02
C LEU A 375 0.30 -3.48 -3.60
N VAL A 376 0.64 -4.57 -4.30
CA VAL A 376 1.99 -4.74 -4.88
C VAL A 376 2.13 -3.91 -6.16
N ASN A 377 1.02 -3.62 -6.86
CA ASN A 377 1.05 -2.89 -8.13
C ASN A 377 0.50 -1.46 -8.10
N ASN A 378 -0.03 -1.00 -6.95
CA ASN A 378 -0.30 0.41 -6.71
C ASN A 378 0.88 1.18 -6.08
N HIS A 379 2.06 0.57 -6.00
CA HIS A 379 3.29 1.25 -5.61
C HIS A 379 4.31 1.26 -6.75
N ARG A 380 4.02 2.07 -7.77
CA ARG A 380 5.03 2.82 -8.52
C ARG A 380 4.61 4.29 -8.64
N GLU A 381 4.24 4.90 -7.52
CA GLU A 381 4.62 6.29 -7.28
C GLU A 381 5.77 6.24 -6.28
N SER A 382 6.99 6.42 -6.77
CA SER A 382 8.15 6.66 -5.93
C SER A 382 8.03 8.07 -5.35
N PHE A 383 7.50 8.21 -4.14
CA PHE A 383 7.68 9.46 -3.40
C PHE A 383 9.12 9.51 -2.89
N TYR A 384 9.94 10.25 -3.67
CA TYR A 384 11.26 10.83 -3.44
C TYR A 384 12.50 10.12 -4.02
N GLU A 385 13.07 10.74 -5.07
CA GLU A 385 14.53 10.92 -5.25
C GLU A 385 14.82 12.43 -5.19
N ASN A 386 15.14 13.05 -4.05
CA ASN A 386 16.37 13.08 -3.23
C ASN A 386 17.53 13.96 -3.74
N LYS A 387 17.74 15.11 -3.07
CA LYS A 387 19.00 15.51 -2.40
C LYS A 387 18.70 16.68 -1.44
N ILE A 388 18.80 16.45 -0.12
CA ILE A 388 18.94 17.55 0.83
C ILE A 388 20.39 18.03 0.75
N GLU A 389 20.65 18.91 -0.22
CA GLU A 389 21.57 20.02 -0.01
C GLU A 389 20.77 21.14 0.69
N LYS A 390 21.41 21.93 1.56
CA LYS A 390 20.74 23.03 2.31
C LYS A 390 19.97 23.94 1.34
N ILE A 391 18.64 23.96 1.38
CA ILE A 391 17.82 24.93 0.62
C ILE A 391 16.69 25.50 1.49
N ILE A 392 16.60 26.83 1.44
CA ILE A 392 15.56 27.70 1.98
C ILE A 392 14.23 27.36 1.29
N ILE A 393 13.18 27.01 2.04
CA ILE A 393 11.87 26.63 1.48
C ILE A 393 11.20 27.87 0.83
N PRO A 394 10.99 27.90 -0.50
CA PRO A 394 10.11 28.88 -1.13
C PRO A 394 8.66 28.50 -0.84
N THR A 395 7.80 29.50 -0.68
CA THR A 395 6.34 29.31 -0.58
C THR A 395 5.83 28.58 -1.85
N PRO A 396 4.95 27.56 -1.74
CA PRO A 396 4.39 26.89 -2.91
C PRO A 396 3.69 27.90 -3.82
N LYS A 397 3.89 27.78 -5.13
CA LYS A 397 3.31 28.72 -6.10
C LYS A 397 1.78 28.58 -6.07
N THR A 398 1.09 29.71 -5.97
CA THR A 398 -0.37 29.75 -6.12
C THR A 398 -0.70 29.94 -7.60
N PHE A 399 -1.58 29.09 -8.14
CA PHE A 399 -2.06 29.19 -9.52
C PHE A 399 -3.48 29.76 -9.53
N SER A 400 -3.73 30.71 -10.43
CA SER A 400 -5.04 31.33 -10.60
C SER A 400 -5.99 30.48 -11.44
N SER A 401 -5.47 29.58 -12.29
CA SER A 401 -6.27 28.69 -13.14
C SER A 401 -5.55 27.40 -13.56
N THR A 402 -6.32 26.40 -13.96
CA THR A 402 -5.81 25.12 -14.51
C THR A 402 -4.99 25.33 -15.79
N LYS A 403 -5.37 26.32 -16.61
CA LYS A 403 -4.65 26.67 -17.83
C LYS A 403 -3.26 27.23 -17.52
N GLU A 404 -3.15 28.10 -16.52
CA GLU A 404 -1.87 28.67 -16.08
C GLU A 404 -0.91 27.57 -15.60
N ALA A 405 -1.41 26.62 -14.80
CA ALA A 405 -0.63 25.46 -14.38
C ALA A 405 -0.22 24.59 -15.59
N PHE A 406 -1.12 24.33 -16.54
CA PHE A 406 -0.82 23.54 -17.73
C PHE A 406 0.25 24.17 -18.64
N ASP A 407 0.15 25.48 -18.88
CA ASP A 407 1.13 26.21 -19.67
C ASP A 407 2.51 26.18 -18.99
N LEU A 408 2.55 26.22 -17.65
CA LEU A 408 3.79 26.06 -16.89
C LEU A 408 4.35 24.63 -16.97
N ILE A 409 3.51 23.60 -16.93
CA ILE A 409 3.92 22.20 -17.14
C ILE A 409 4.58 22.04 -18.51
N LEU A 410 3.97 22.59 -19.57
CA LEU A 410 4.53 22.54 -20.92
C LEU A 410 5.85 23.31 -21.01
N LYS A 411 5.94 24.49 -20.41
CA LYS A 411 7.16 25.31 -20.40
C LYS A 411 8.30 24.66 -19.64
N THR A 412 8.00 23.96 -18.56
CA THR A 412 8.99 23.32 -17.69
C THR A 412 9.25 21.85 -18.03
N TRP A 413 8.55 21.31 -19.04
CA TRP A 413 8.58 19.89 -19.40
C TRP A 413 8.30 18.99 -18.19
N GLY A 414 7.29 19.36 -17.38
CA GLY A 414 6.84 18.56 -16.24
C GLY A 414 7.81 18.53 -15.06
N LYS A 415 8.66 19.55 -14.91
CA LYS A 415 9.59 19.66 -13.77
C LYS A 415 9.03 20.47 -12.59
N ASP A 416 7.92 21.18 -12.78
CA ASP A 416 7.28 21.97 -11.72
C ASP A 416 6.18 21.14 -11.02
N GLU A 417 6.53 20.57 -9.86
CA GLU A 417 5.65 19.68 -9.10
C GLU A 417 4.38 20.38 -8.60
N ASP A 418 4.46 21.67 -8.23
CA ASP A 418 3.30 22.46 -7.79
C ASP A 418 2.29 22.59 -8.94
N ALA A 419 2.77 22.88 -10.16
CA ALA A 419 1.93 22.97 -11.34
C ALA A 419 1.29 21.62 -11.68
N ILE A 420 2.05 20.52 -11.62
CA ILE A 420 1.54 19.15 -11.85
C ILE A 420 0.44 18.81 -10.85
N ASN A 421 0.68 19.05 -9.56
CA ASN A 421 -0.28 18.78 -8.50
C ASN A 421 -1.56 19.60 -8.67
N PHE A 422 -1.43 20.90 -8.98
CA PHE A 422 -2.58 21.76 -9.23
C PHE A 422 -3.39 21.30 -10.46
N PHE A 423 -2.72 20.97 -11.56
CA PHE A 423 -3.36 20.51 -12.79
C PHE A 423 -4.06 19.15 -12.60
N ASN A 424 -3.44 18.22 -11.87
CA ASN A 424 -4.02 16.91 -11.53
C ASN A 424 -5.25 17.04 -10.63
N GLN A 425 -5.25 17.97 -9.68
CA GLN A 425 -6.45 18.27 -8.90
C GLN A 425 -7.62 18.74 -9.78
N GLY A 426 -7.33 19.38 -10.92
CA GLY A 426 -8.34 19.76 -11.90
C GLY A 426 -9.09 18.57 -12.52
N PHE A 427 -8.45 17.39 -12.68
CA PHE A 427 -9.14 16.18 -13.15
C PHE A 427 -10.13 15.61 -12.13
N ILE A 428 -9.91 15.87 -10.84
CA ILE A 428 -10.68 15.30 -9.72
C ILE A 428 -11.77 16.27 -9.22
N LYS A 429 -11.44 17.56 -9.13
CA LYS A 429 -12.23 18.56 -8.38
C LYS A 429 -12.92 19.61 -9.25
N SER A 430 -12.57 19.73 -10.53
CA SER A 430 -13.21 20.74 -11.39
C SER A 430 -14.62 20.30 -11.80
N LYS A 431 -15.48 21.27 -12.10
CA LYS A 431 -16.81 20.98 -12.66
C LYS A 431 -16.63 20.28 -14.02
N MET A 432 -17.44 19.25 -14.26
CA MET A 432 -17.53 18.62 -15.57
C MET A 432 -18.12 19.62 -16.56
N ASN A 433 -17.35 19.97 -17.60
CA ASN A 433 -17.66 21.14 -18.43
C ASN A 433 -18.16 20.79 -19.83
N VAL A 434 -17.76 19.65 -20.41
CA VAL A 434 -18.19 19.27 -21.76
C VAL A 434 -18.36 17.76 -21.85
N SER A 435 -19.49 17.33 -22.42
CA SER A 435 -19.65 15.96 -22.87
C SER A 435 -19.47 15.89 -24.38
N ILE A 436 -18.56 15.06 -24.84
CA ILE A 436 -18.28 14.81 -26.26
C ILE A 436 -18.78 13.40 -26.58
N GLU A 437 -19.60 13.30 -27.61
CA GLU A 437 -20.10 12.03 -28.13
C GLU A 437 -19.21 11.63 -29.32
N LEU A 438 -18.61 10.44 -29.25
CA LEU A 438 -17.95 9.85 -30.42
C LEU A 438 -19.01 9.24 -31.33
N GLU A 439 -18.76 9.20 -32.63
CA GLU A 439 -19.69 8.67 -33.64
C GLU A 439 -20.10 7.24 -33.27
N ASN A 440 -21.31 7.11 -32.70
CA ASN A 440 -22.03 5.91 -32.28
C ASN A 440 -21.59 5.20 -30.98
N HIS A 441 -21.79 5.86 -29.82
CA HIS A 441 -22.51 5.33 -28.62
C HIS A 441 -21.94 5.64 -27.23
N TYR A 442 -20.82 6.35 -27.09
CA TYR A 442 -20.32 6.76 -25.75
C TYR A 442 -20.08 8.26 -25.62
N LYS A 443 -20.57 8.79 -24.49
CA LYS A 443 -20.50 10.20 -24.10
C LYS A 443 -19.39 10.38 -23.06
N TYR A 444 -18.20 10.79 -23.49
CA TYR A 444 -17.11 11.12 -22.58
C TYR A 444 -17.33 12.49 -21.99
N THR A 445 -17.28 12.60 -20.67
CA THR A 445 -17.38 13.88 -19.98
C THR A 445 -16.00 14.31 -19.50
N PHE A 446 -15.53 15.45 -20.01
CA PHE A 446 -14.21 15.98 -19.72
C PHE A 446 -14.27 17.14 -18.72
N THR A 447 -13.27 17.15 -17.84
CA THR A 447 -12.91 18.28 -16.98
C THR A 447 -12.08 19.31 -17.74
N ASP A 448 -11.84 20.48 -17.14
CA ASP A 448 -10.97 21.51 -17.74
C ASP A 448 -9.57 20.99 -18.06
N SER A 449 -8.98 20.21 -17.16
CA SER A 449 -7.67 19.58 -17.38
C SER A 449 -7.71 18.61 -18.56
N GLY A 450 -8.75 17.78 -18.64
CA GLY A 450 -8.92 16.82 -19.75
C GLY A 450 -9.09 17.51 -21.10
N ILE A 451 -9.87 18.60 -21.15
CA ILE A 451 -10.07 19.38 -22.37
C ILE A 451 -8.74 20.01 -22.83
N LEU A 452 -7.95 20.58 -21.91
CA LEU A 452 -6.67 21.19 -22.25
C LEU A 452 -5.69 20.16 -22.84
N LEU A 453 -5.63 18.98 -22.23
CA LEU A 453 -4.73 17.93 -22.66
C LEU A 453 -5.14 17.35 -24.02
N MET A 454 -6.44 17.09 -24.20
CA MET A 454 -7.03 16.67 -25.49
C MET A 454 -6.76 17.70 -26.59
N LYS A 455 -7.11 18.97 -26.37
CA LYS A 455 -6.92 20.05 -27.36
C LYS A 455 -5.46 20.19 -27.76
N LYS A 456 -4.53 20.00 -26.81
CA LYS A 456 -3.12 20.11 -27.11
C LYS A 456 -2.62 18.92 -27.92
N LEU A 457 -3.01 17.68 -27.57
CA LEU A 457 -2.66 16.47 -28.31
C LEU A 457 -3.23 16.45 -29.74
N THR A 458 -4.41 17.05 -29.97
CA THR A 458 -5.00 17.15 -31.32
C THR A 458 -4.59 18.41 -32.09
N SER A 459 -3.87 19.33 -31.47
CA SER A 459 -3.37 20.53 -32.16
C SER A 459 -2.19 20.21 -33.09
N SER A 460 -1.84 21.17 -33.96
CA SER A 460 -0.66 21.14 -34.82
C SER A 460 0.66 21.41 -34.06
N CYS A 461 0.73 21.11 -32.76
CA CYS A 461 1.95 21.33 -31.97
C CYS A 461 3.04 20.28 -32.27
N ASP A 462 4.28 20.63 -31.90
CA ASP A 462 5.47 19.82 -32.13
C ASP A 462 5.33 18.40 -31.54
N LEU A 463 5.86 17.40 -32.26
CA LEU A 463 5.82 16.00 -31.88
C LEU A 463 6.44 15.74 -30.49
N LYS A 464 7.48 16.48 -30.11
CA LYS A 464 8.11 16.39 -28.78
C LYS A 464 7.12 16.77 -27.68
N VAL A 465 6.29 17.79 -27.90
CA VAL A 465 5.26 18.20 -26.94
C VAL A 465 4.20 17.11 -26.83
N LYS A 466 3.78 16.52 -27.94
CA LYS A 466 2.81 15.42 -27.94
C LYS A 466 3.36 14.18 -27.20
N ARG A 467 4.59 13.76 -27.47
CA ARG A 467 5.26 12.66 -26.74
C ARG A 467 5.37 12.94 -25.25
N PHE A 468 5.72 14.17 -24.87
CA PHE A 468 5.75 14.58 -23.48
C PHE A 468 4.36 14.42 -22.82
N LEU A 469 3.29 14.84 -23.49
CA LEU A 469 1.93 14.70 -22.97
C LEU A 469 1.45 13.24 -22.90
N LEU A 470 1.82 12.40 -23.86
CA LEU A 470 1.55 10.96 -23.81
C LEU A 470 2.31 10.30 -22.65
N ASN A 471 3.57 10.67 -22.44
CA ASN A 471 4.32 10.20 -21.28
C ASN A 471 3.70 10.68 -19.95
N TYR A 472 3.20 11.92 -19.92
CA TYR A 472 2.44 12.43 -18.78
C TYR A 472 1.20 11.58 -18.49
N ILE A 473 0.44 11.19 -19.52
CA ILE A 473 -0.68 10.24 -19.39
C ILE A 473 -0.19 8.86 -18.93
N SER A 474 0.97 8.37 -19.39
CA SER A 474 1.53 7.10 -18.92
C SER A 474 1.71 7.07 -17.40
N VAL A 475 2.26 8.16 -16.87
CA VAL A 475 2.60 8.30 -15.44
C VAL A 475 1.35 8.55 -14.60
N HIS A 476 0.43 9.39 -15.08
CA HIS A 476 -0.71 9.85 -14.28
C HIS A 476 -2.08 9.29 -14.72
N GLY A 477 -2.15 8.50 -15.79
CA GLY A 477 -3.42 8.10 -16.41
C GLY A 477 -4.29 7.23 -15.52
N GLN A 478 -3.69 6.43 -14.64
CA GLN A 478 -4.41 5.60 -13.67
C GLN A 478 -5.17 6.43 -12.61
N THR A 479 -4.69 7.63 -12.27
CA THR A 479 -5.37 8.53 -11.32
C THR A 479 -6.44 9.40 -11.99
N ILE A 480 -6.44 9.44 -13.33
CA ILE A 480 -7.31 10.29 -14.16
C ILE A 480 -8.48 9.50 -14.79
N GLY A 481 -8.45 8.17 -14.73
CA GLY A 481 -9.59 7.27 -15.00
C GLY A 481 -10.10 7.31 -16.45
N ALA A 482 -11.42 7.17 -16.63
CA ALA A 482 -12.08 7.11 -17.95
C ALA A 482 -11.84 8.32 -18.86
N GLN A 483 -11.40 9.47 -18.32
CA GLN A 483 -11.05 10.65 -19.13
C GLN A 483 -9.80 10.40 -19.98
N CYS A 484 -8.81 9.65 -19.49
CA CYS A 484 -7.62 9.32 -20.28
C CYS A 484 -7.96 8.45 -21.49
N ASN A 485 -8.86 7.50 -21.33
CA ASN A 485 -9.37 6.65 -22.42
C ASN A 485 -9.99 7.50 -23.53
N GLY A 486 -10.88 8.43 -23.16
CA GLY A 486 -11.49 9.35 -24.13
C GLY A 486 -10.47 10.28 -24.81
N ILE A 487 -9.48 10.79 -24.06
CA ILE A 487 -8.41 11.63 -24.63
C ILE A 487 -7.59 10.85 -25.67
N LEU A 488 -7.16 9.63 -25.33
CA LEU A 488 -6.33 8.79 -26.19
C LEU A 488 -7.09 8.35 -27.44
N LEU A 489 -8.35 7.93 -27.31
CA LEU A 489 -9.21 7.59 -28.45
C LEU A 489 -9.46 8.80 -29.36
N PHE A 490 -9.61 10.00 -28.80
CA PHE A 490 -9.79 11.20 -29.61
C PHE A 490 -8.49 11.63 -30.31
N SER A 491 -7.34 11.50 -29.64
CA SER A 491 -6.05 11.92 -30.20
C SER A 491 -5.46 10.91 -31.18
N ILE A 492 -5.81 9.62 -31.09
CA ILE A 492 -5.30 8.60 -32.01
C ILE A 492 -5.74 8.86 -33.45
N GLY A 493 -6.98 9.32 -33.67
CA GLY A 493 -7.50 9.63 -35.00
C GLY A 493 -6.71 10.75 -35.69
N VAL A 494 -6.19 11.70 -34.92
CA VAL A 494 -5.40 12.84 -35.41
C VAL A 494 -3.91 12.50 -35.55
N ASN A 495 -3.38 11.59 -34.74
CA ASN A 495 -1.94 11.30 -34.64
C ASN A 495 -1.54 9.91 -35.15
N LYS A 496 -2.40 9.28 -35.96
CA LYS A 496 -2.32 7.87 -36.37
C LYS A 496 -1.03 7.49 -37.12
N GLU A 497 -0.32 8.44 -37.72
CA GLU A 497 0.91 8.13 -38.46
C GLU A 497 2.17 8.25 -37.61
N SER A 498 2.19 9.17 -36.63
CA SER A 498 3.44 9.58 -35.98
C SER A 498 3.61 9.11 -34.54
N LEU A 499 2.52 8.71 -33.86
CA LEU A 499 2.51 8.35 -32.44
C LEU A 499 1.64 7.12 -32.12
N LEU A 500 1.34 6.30 -33.14
CA LEU A 500 0.33 5.25 -33.03
C LEU A 500 0.70 4.19 -31.99
N SER A 501 1.93 3.69 -32.03
CA SER A 501 2.44 2.72 -31.06
C SER A 501 2.39 3.26 -29.63
N GLU A 502 2.77 4.52 -29.41
CA GLU A 502 2.67 5.14 -28.09
C GLU A 502 1.21 5.24 -27.59
N HIS A 503 0.25 5.54 -28.48
CA HIS A 503 -1.16 5.56 -28.11
C HIS A 503 -1.69 4.16 -27.77
N ILE A 504 -1.37 3.15 -28.58
CA ILE A 504 -1.83 1.77 -28.38
C ILE A 504 -1.26 1.20 -27.08
N TYR A 505 0.02 1.42 -26.82
CA TYR A 505 0.65 1.04 -25.56
C TYR A 505 -0.10 1.66 -24.36
N LEU A 506 -0.42 2.96 -24.44
CA LEU A 506 -1.15 3.65 -23.38
C LEU A 506 -2.59 3.19 -23.21
N LEU A 507 -3.26 2.83 -24.31
CA LEU A 507 -4.57 2.17 -24.25
C LEU A 507 -4.48 0.83 -23.50
N GLY A 508 -3.40 0.08 -23.65
CA GLY A 508 -3.14 -1.11 -22.82
C GLY A 508 -2.98 -0.81 -21.34
N GLU A 509 -2.29 0.28 -20.99
CA GLU A 509 -2.02 0.67 -19.59
C GLU A 509 -3.20 1.37 -18.89
N THR A 510 -4.12 1.98 -19.64
CA THR A 510 -5.23 2.81 -19.10
C THR A 510 -6.61 2.31 -19.47
N GLY A 511 -6.73 1.50 -20.53
CA GLY A 511 -8.01 1.08 -21.12
C GLY A 511 -8.84 0.18 -20.22
N ASP A 512 -10.15 0.35 -20.23
CA ASP A 512 -11.09 -0.38 -19.39
C ASP A 512 -11.69 -1.59 -20.12
N ILE A 513 -11.89 -2.71 -19.42
CA ILE A 513 -12.54 -3.90 -19.97
C ILE A 513 -14.03 -3.65 -20.31
N GLU A 514 -14.63 -2.62 -19.72
CA GLU A 514 -16.00 -2.17 -19.99
C GLU A 514 -16.09 -1.21 -21.20
N CYS A 515 -14.96 -0.81 -21.78
CA CYS A 515 -14.91 0.15 -22.88
C CYS A 515 -14.81 -0.55 -24.24
N ASP A 516 -15.96 -0.84 -24.86
CA ASP A 516 -16.02 -1.57 -26.14
C ASP A 516 -15.27 -0.86 -27.28
N GLU A 517 -15.22 0.47 -27.31
CA GLU A 517 -14.48 1.24 -28.33
C GLU A 517 -12.98 0.95 -28.29
N ILE A 518 -12.40 0.81 -27.10
CA ILE A 518 -10.97 0.49 -26.98
C ILE A 518 -10.74 -0.92 -27.53
N PHE A 519 -11.62 -1.85 -27.19
CA PHE A 519 -11.54 -3.22 -27.66
C PHE A 519 -11.61 -3.28 -29.19
N GLU A 520 -12.60 -2.65 -29.81
CA GLU A 520 -12.76 -2.63 -31.27
C GLU A 520 -11.61 -1.89 -31.96
N GLN A 521 -11.13 -0.78 -31.39
CA GLN A 521 -10.01 -0.03 -31.95
C GLN A 521 -8.71 -0.85 -31.91
N LEU A 522 -8.41 -1.52 -30.80
CA LEU A 522 -7.24 -2.39 -30.66
C LEU A 522 -7.35 -3.61 -31.57
N LYS A 523 -8.54 -4.20 -31.70
CA LYS A 523 -8.82 -5.30 -32.63
C LYS A 523 -8.58 -4.88 -34.09
N PHE A 524 -9.03 -3.69 -34.47
CA PHE A 524 -8.78 -3.13 -35.80
C PHE A 524 -7.27 -2.99 -36.10
N PHE A 525 -6.46 -2.69 -35.10
CA PHE A 525 -5.00 -2.61 -35.26
C PHE A 525 -4.31 -3.97 -35.22
N ALA A 526 -4.83 -4.92 -34.44
CA ALA A 526 -4.30 -6.28 -34.32
C ALA A 526 -4.27 -7.05 -35.66
N VAL A 527 -5.14 -6.70 -36.61
CA VAL A 527 -5.22 -7.35 -37.93
C VAL A 527 -4.26 -6.77 -38.99
N GLN A 528 -3.45 -5.76 -38.66
CA GLN A 528 -2.61 -5.05 -39.65
C GLN A 528 -1.22 -5.70 -39.91
N GLU A 529 -0.93 -6.85 -39.28
CA GLU A 529 0.32 -7.63 -39.44
C GLU A 529 1.63 -6.83 -39.46
N ASN A 530 1.73 -5.81 -38.60
CA ASN A 530 2.91 -4.95 -38.46
C ASN A 530 3.23 -4.72 -36.95
N ILE A 531 4.16 -3.83 -36.64
CA ILE A 531 4.50 -3.52 -35.23
C ILE A 531 3.29 -3.04 -34.42
N THR A 532 2.35 -2.34 -35.06
CA THR A 532 1.10 -1.87 -34.47
C THR A 532 0.20 -3.04 -34.05
N ALA A 533 0.22 -4.14 -34.80
CA ALA A 533 -0.49 -5.35 -34.42
C ALA A 533 0.08 -5.94 -33.12
N ILE A 534 1.41 -6.02 -32.99
CA ILE A 534 2.08 -6.49 -31.77
C ILE A 534 1.67 -5.65 -30.56
N ASP A 535 1.79 -4.33 -30.68
CA ASP A 535 1.44 -3.41 -29.60
C ASP A 535 -0.03 -3.59 -29.18
N SER A 536 -0.91 -3.89 -30.14
CA SER A 536 -2.34 -4.11 -29.90
C SER A 536 -2.62 -5.42 -29.18
N PHE A 537 -1.96 -6.52 -29.55
CA PHE A 537 -2.06 -7.79 -28.82
C PHE A 537 -1.58 -7.66 -27.38
N ILE A 538 -0.45 -6.98 -27.17
CA ILE A 538 0.07 -6.71 -25.83
C ILE A 538 -0.90 -5.81 -25.05
N ALA A 539 -1.47 -4.78 -25.68
CA ALA A 539 -2.45 -3.90 -25.05
C ALA A 539 -3.72 -4.66 -24.62
N LEU A 540 -4.28 -5.50 -25.49
CA LEU A 540 -5.46 -6.33 -25.18
C LEU A 540 -5.17 -7.31 -24.04
N LEU A 541 -4.02 -7.98 -24.07
CA LEU A 541 -3.57 -8.85 -22.98
C LEU A 541 -3.49 -8.06 -21.67
N LYS A 542 -2.84 -6.90 -21.65
CA LYS A 542 -2.68 -6.08 -20.44
C LYS A 542 -4.01 -5.66 -19.83
N ILE A 543 -4.98 -5.27 -20.67
CA ILE A 543 -6.34 -4.95 -20.21
C ILE A 543 -6.96 -6.17 -19.51
N ASP A 544 -6.90 -7.35 -20.14
CA ASP A 544 -7.48 -8.56 -19.55
C ASP A 544 -6.79 -8.98 -18.24
N LEU A 545 -5.45 -8.97 -18.21
CA LEU A 545 -4.67 -9.31 -17.00
C LEU A 545 -4.93 -8.34 -15.85
N ARG A 546 -5.03 -7.04 -16.14
CA ARG A 546 -5.23 -6.00 -15.12
C ARG A 546 -6.59 -6.10 -14.42
N TYR A 547 -7.63 -6.48 -15.15
CA TYR A 547 -8.98 -6.59 -14.57
C TYR A 547 -9.26 -8.00 -14.06
N ARG A 548 -9.09 -9.01 -14.92
CA ARG A 548 -9.55 -10.39 -14.64
C ARG A 548 -8.47 -11.21 -13.97
N GLY A 549 -7.21 -11.05 -14.39
CA GLY A 549 -6.06 -11.59 -13.66
C GLY A 549 -6.00 -11.09 -12.21
N LEU A 550 -6.28 -9.80 -11.99
CA LEU A 550 -6.37 -9.22 -10.64
C LEU A 550 -7.55 -9.79 -9.84
N HIS A 551 -8.74 -9.88 -10.46
CA HIS A 551 -9.92 -10.47 -9.81
C HIS A 551 -9.65 -11.92 -9.37
N TYR A 552 -9.05 -12.73 -10.23
CA TYR A 552 -8.68 -14.11 -9.94
C TYR A 552 -7.62 -14.23 -8.85
N ALA A 553 -6.56 -13.42 -8.92
CA ALA A 553 -5.50 -13.39 -7.91
C ALA A 553 -6.03 -13.04 -6.51
N ASN A 554 -7.07 -12.20 -6.44
CA ASN A 554 -7.73 -11.81 -5.20
C ASN A 554 -8.72 -12.87 -4.68
N ASN A 555 -9.36 -13.62 -5.57
CA ASN A 555 -10.39 -14.60 -5.25
C ASN A 555 -9.92 -16.02 -5.53
N ARG A 556 -8.96 -16.52 -4.74
CA ARG A 556 -8.30 -17.84 -4.91
C ARG A 556 -9.22 -19.08 -4.87
N GLN A 557 -10.52 -18.91 -4.64
CA GLN A 557 -11.53 -19.97 -4.65
C GLN A 557 -12.40 -20.00 -5.92
N ILE A 558 -12.19 -19.06 -6.85
CA ILE A 558 -12.94 -18.98 -8.11
C ILE A 558 -12.09 -19.63 -9.21
N GLU A 559 -12.69 -20.44 -10.07
CA GLU A 559 -12.01 -20.99 -11.25
C GLU A 559 -11.71 -19.90 -12.29
N PRO A 560 -10.61 -20.02 -13.06
CA PRO A 560 -10.30 -19.06 -14.11
C PRO A 560 -11.31 -19.22 -15.25
N ILE A 561 -12.03 -18.14 -15.59
CA ILE A 561 -13.02 -18.13 -16.66
C ILE A 561 -12.47 -17.29 -17.82
N GLU A 562 -12.52 -17.84 -19.04
CA GLU A 562 -12.18 -17.11 -20.26
C GLU A 562 -13.12 -15.91 -20.47
N THR A 563 -12.54 -14.76 -20.78
CA THR A 563 -13.26 -13.52 -21.01
C THR A 563 -13.52 -13.33 -22.51
N LYS A 564 -14.41 -12.39 -22.85
CA LYS A 564 -14.59 -11.99 -24.26
C LYS A 564 -13.27 -11.55 -24.92
N PHE A 565 -12.39 -10.93 -24.14
CA PHE A 565 -11.05 -10.52 -24.57
C PHE A 565 -10.17 -11.73 -24.83
N ALA A 566 -10.13 -12.70 -23.91
CA ALA A 566 -9.32 -13.92 -24.06
C ALA A 566 -9.74 -14.72 -25.29
N ILE A 567 -11.05 -14.93 -25.49
CA ILE A 567 -11.61 -15.68 -26.62
C ILE A 567 -11.23 -15.01 -27.94
N GLU A 568 -11.47 -13.71 -28.05
CA GLU A 568 -11.19 -12.98 -29.30
C GLU A 568 -9.69 -12.90 -29.57
N LEU A 569 -8.87 -12.70 -28.53
CA LEU A 569 -7.42 -12.65 -28.66
C LEU A 569 -6.85 -13.96 -29.17
N LYS A 570 -7.34 -15.11 -28.68
CA LYS A 570 -6.95 -16.43 -29.18
C LYS A 570 -7.31 -16.61 -30.65
N LYS A 571 -8.52 -16.18 -31.05
CA LYS A 571 -8.96 -16.22 -32.44
C LYS A 571 -8.07 -15.37 -33.34
N LEU A 572 -7.82 -14.12 -32.96
CA LEU A 572 -6.95 -13.21 -33.72
C LEU A 572 -5.52 -13.76 -33.87
N LEU A 573 -4.98 -14.42 -32.84
CA LEU A 573 -3.66 -15.05 -32.89
C LEU A 573 -3.58 -16.23 -33.88
N GLN A 574 -4.68 -16.99 -34.03
CA GLN A 574 -4.74 -18.10 -34.99
C GLN A 574 -4.80 -17.63 -36.44
N ASP A 575 -5.32 -16.42 -36.68
CA ASP A 575 -5.46 -15.84 -38.02
C ASP A 575 -4.15 -15.18 -38.52
N LEU A 576 -3.13 -15.04 -37.68
CA LEU A 576 -1.83 -14.46 -38.06
C LEU A 576 -1.02 -15.38 -38.98
N THR A 577 -0.18 -14.80 -39.81
CA THR A 577 0.91 -15.54 -40.46
C THR A 577 1.78 -16.29 -39.44
N LYS A 578 2.31 -17.45 -39.83
CA LYS A 578 3.03 -18.37 -38.91
C LYS A 578 4.19 -17.70 -38.16
N SER A 579 5.01 -16.91 -38.87
CA SER A 579 6.12 -16.16 -38.29
C SER A 579 5.62 -15.11 -37.28
N MET A 580 4.57 -14.38 -37.63
CA MET A 580 3.97 -13.37 -36.75
C MET A 580 3.30 -14.00 -35.54
N GLY A 581 2.62 -15.14 -35.71
CA GLY A 581 2.04 -15.93 -34.62
C GLY A 581 3.11 -16.40 -33.62
N ILE A 582 4.29 -16.82 -34.10
CA ILE A 582 5.42 -17.17 -33.23
C ILE A 582 5.92 -15.92 -32.48
N ILE A 583 6.17 -14.81 -33.18
CA ILE A 583 6.69 -13.57 -32.59
C ILE A 583 5.72 -13.03 -31.52
N VAL A 584 4.45 -12.80 -31.89
CA VAL A 584 3.44 -12.25 -30.98
C VAL A 584 3.24 -13.16 -29.77
N SER A 585 3.12 -14.47 -29.97
CA SER A 585 2.95 -15.41 -28.85
C SER A 585 4.15 -15.39 -27.90
N THR A 586 5.37 -15.30 -28.44
CA THR A 586 6.59 -15.22 -27.64
C THR A 586 6.66 -13.91 -26.84
N LEU A 587 6.31 -12.78 -27.46
CA LEU A 587 6.26 -11.48 -26.79
C LEU A 587 5.18 -11.41 -25.71
N MET A 588 4.00 -11.99 -25.97
CA MET A 588 2.92 -12.08 -24.99
C MET A 588 3.30 -12.92 -23.78
N GLN A 589 3.98 -14.05 -23.98
CA GLN A 589 4.48 -14.87 -22.86
C GLN A 589 5.54 -14.12 -22.05
N SER A 590 6.45 -13.42 -22.73
CA SER A 590 7.42 -12.53 -22.10
C SER A 590 6.74 -11.45 -21.24
N GLU A 591 5.69 -10.79 -21.73
CA GLU A 591 4.92 -9.81 -20.97
C GLU A 591 4.19 -10.46 -19.77
N ILE A 592 3.62 -11.66 -19.92
CA ILE A 592 3.00 -12.40 -18.80
C ILE A 592 4.01 -12.62 -17.67
N TYR A 593 5.19 -13.14 -17.98
CA TYR A 593 6.14 -13.59 -16.97
C TYR A 593 7.04 -12.49 -16.41
N PHE A 594 7.38 -11.48 -17.21
CA PHE A 594 8.34 -10.44 -16.84
C PHE A 594 7.75 -9.03 -16.84
N GLY A 595 6.54 -8.85 -17.37
CA GLY A 595 5.86 -7.55 -17.44
C GLY A 595 5.35 -7.04 -16.09
N LYS A 596 4.55 -5.98 -16.13
CA LYS A 596 4.05 -5.33 -14.90
C LYS A 596 3.09 -6.22 -14.11
N TYR A 597 2.36 -7.11 -14.78
CA TYR A 597 1.19 -7.83 -14.23
C TYR A 597 1.47 -9.26 -13.77
N THR A 598 2.69 -9.57 -13.32
CA THR A 598 3.10 -10.94 -12.90
C THR A 598 2.27 -11.55 -11.77
N TYR A 599 1.52 -10.76 -11.01
CA TYR A 599 0.56 -11.29 -10.03
C TYR A 599 -0.54 -12.14 -10.69
N ALA A 600 -0.81 -11.93 -11.99
CA ALA A 600 -1.83 -12.63 -12.77
C ALA A 600 -1.35 -13.98 -13.32
N ASN A 601 -0.10 -14.40 -13.06
CA ASN A 601 0.49 -15.60 -13.66
C ASN A 601 -0.40 -16.84 -13.55
N ARG A 602 -1.06 -17.09 -12.42
CA ARG A 602 -1.96 -18.26 -12.31
C ARG A 602 -3.18 -18.21 -13.22
N TYR A 603 -3.73 -17.01 -13.45
CA TYR A 603 -4.80 -16.82 -14.42
C TYR A 603 -4.24 -16.99 -15.84
N SER A 604 -3.10 -16.36 -16.12
CA SER A 604 -2.44 -16.47 -17.42
C SER A 604 -2.01 -17.89 -17.77
N ASP A 605 -1.51 -18.66 -16.80
CA ASP A 605 -1.10 -20.05 -16.96
C ASP A 605 -2.31 -20.92 -17.35
N ALA A 606 -3.47 -20.66 -16.74
CA ALA A 606 -4.71 -21.38 -17.02
C ALA A 606 -5.35 -20.99 -18.37
N ILE A 607 -5.28 -19.71 -18.75
CA ILE A 607 -6.00 -19.19 -19.92
C ILE A 607 -5.12 -19.12 -21.16
N TYR A 608 -3.89 -18.59 -21.05
CA TYR A 608 -3.07 -18.19 -22.19
C TYR A 608 -1.88 -19.11 -22.43
N VAL A 609 -1.11 -19.48 -21.40
CA VAL A 609 0.23 -20.06 -21.58
C VAL A 609 0.23 -21.35 -22.39
N ASN A 610 -0.65 -22.30 -22.06
CA ASN A 610 -0.74 -23.56 -22.80
C ASN A 610 -1.11 -23.32 -24.27
N PHE A 611 -2.10 -22.47 -24.52
CA PHE A 611 -2.51 -22.10 -25.86
C PHE A 611 -1.36 -21.43 -26.65
N LEU A 612 -0.64 -20.49 -26.05
CA LEU A 612 0.47 -19.80 -26.70
C LEU A 612 1.64 -20.76 -27.00
N ASN A 613 1.93 -21.72 -26.12
CA ASN A 613 2.96 -22.73 -26.35
C ASN A 613 2.59 -23.69 -27.48
N GLU A 614 1.33 -24.14 -27.51
CA GLU A 614 0.81 -24.98 -28.60
C GLU A 614 0.86 -24.22 -29.93
N LEU A 615 0.45 -22.95 -29.95
CA LEU A 615 0.45 -22.13 -31.15
C LEU A 615 1.86 -21.87 -31.68
N VAL A 616 2.85 -21.61 -30.80
CA VAL A 616 4.26 -21.48 -31.20
C VAL A 616 4.75 -22.78 -31.85
N TYR A 617 4.53 -23.92 -31.19
CA TYR A 617 4.96 -25.22 -31.72
C TYR A 617 4.29 -25.55 -33.06
N GLU A 618 2.96 -25.39 -33.14
CA GLU A 618 2.18 -25.62 -34.35
C GLU A 618 2.69 -24.75 -35.51
N ASN A 619 2.93 -23.46 -35.26
CA ASN A 619 3.44 -22.56 -36.29
C ASN A 619 4.85 -22.95 -36.75
N PHE A 620 5.76 -23.34 -35.85
CA PHE A 620 7.09 -23.83 -36.24
C PHE A 620 7.03 -25.10 -37.10
N THR A 621 6.12 -26.04 -36.84
CA THR A 621 5.97 -27.23 -37.69
C THR A 621 5.44 -26.92 -39.09
N LYS A 622 4.83 -25.73 -39.26
CA LYS A 622 4.16 -25.31 -40.50
C LYS A 622 4.94 -24.27 -41.31
N ILE A 623 6.12 -23.81 -40.84
CA ILE A 623 6.99 -22.95 -41.65
C ILE A 623 7.62 -23.76 -42.80
N ASN A 624 8.05 -23.08 -43.86
CA ASN A 624 8.50 -23.74 -45.10
C ASN A 624 9.68 -24.71 -44.89
N ASN A 625 10.55 -24.43 -43.92
CA ASN A 625 11.66 -25.30 -43.50
C ASN A 625 11.59 -25.48 -41.98
N PRO A 626 10.81 -26.45 -41.47
CA PRO A 626 10.62 -26.61 -40.04
C PRO A 626 11.90 -27.09 -39.35
N PRO A 627 12.17 -26.65 -38.10
CA PRO A 627 13.27 -27.18 -37.31
C PRO A 627 13.12 -28.69 -37.04
N PRO A 628 14.24 -29.42 -36.86
CA PRO A 628 14.22 -30.80 -36.39
C PRO A 628 13.49 -30.94 -35.05
N GLU A 629 12.93 -32.12 -34.77
CA GLU A 629 12.16 -32.37 -33.54
C GLU A 629 12.96 -32.09 -32.26
N GLU A 630 14.29 -32.30 -32.28
CA GLU A 630 15.18 -31.95 -31.16
C GLU A 630 15.18 -30.44 -30.87
N VAL A 631 15.20 -29.61 -31.92
CA VAL A 631 15.14 -28.15 -31.80
C VAL A 631 13.76 -27.70 -31.32
N LEU A 632 12.69 -28.32 -31.83
CA LEU A 632 11.33 -28.04 -31.36
C LEU A 632 11.12 -28.44 -29.89
N THR A 633 11.74 -29.54 -29.45
CA THR A 633 11.76 -29.95 -28.04
C THR A 633 12.50 -28.93 -27.18
N ASN A 634 13.63 -28.41 -27.67
CA ASN A 634 14.36 -27.34 -26.99
C ASN A 634 13.56 -26.02 -26.94
N ILE A 635 12.76 -25.70 -27.96
CA ILE A 635 11.84 -24.54 -27.91
C ILE A 635 10.83 -24.73 -26.77
N LYS A 636 10.16 -25.88 -26.70
CA LYS A 636 9.21 -26.18 -25.60
C LYS A 636 9.88 -26.04 -24.24
N TYR A 637 11.05 -26.66 -24.06
CA TYR A 637 11.82 -26.58 -22.83
C TYR A 637 12.23 -25.13 -22.50
N SER A 638 12.62 -24.35 -23.50
CA SER A 638 13.00 -22.94 -23.31
C SER A 638 11.81 -22.11 -22.83
N HIS A 639 10.60 -22.35 -23.34
CA HIS A 639 9.38 -21.67 -22.89
C HIS A 639 9.00 -22.04 -21.45
N GLU A 640 9.08 -23.32 -21.10
CA GLU A 640 8.88 -23.79 -19.71
C GLU A 640 9.87 -23.13 -18.73
N ASN A 641 11.10 -22.88 -19.19
CA ASN A 641 12.15 -22.19 -18.44
C ASN A 641 12.19 -20.66 -18.68
N LYS A 642 11.22 -20.11 -19.41
CA LYS A 642 11.05 -18.66 -19.67
C LYS A 642 12.24 -18.01 -20.40
N VAL A 643 12.93 -18.78 -21.25
CA VAL A 643 14.05 -18.35 -22.09
C VAL A 643 13.54 -18.08 -23.51
N PHE A 644 12.74 -17.02 -23.65
CA PHE A 644 12.05 -16.68 -24.90
C PHE A 644 12.98 -16.25 -26.04
N THR A 645 14.19 -15.82 -25.72
CA THR A 645 15.21 -15.45 -26.71
C THR A 645 15.61 -16.62 -27.60
N PHE A 646 15.59 -17.85 -27.08
CA PHE A 646 15.91 -19.04 -27.86
C PHE A 646 14.93 -19.24 -29.03
N THR A 647 13.64 -18.99 -28.78
CA THR A 647 12.58 -19.10 -29.78
C THR A 647 12.76 -18.11 -30.92
N LEU A 648 13.07 -16.85 -30.60
CA LEU A 648 13.30 -15.81 -31.63
C LEU A 648 14.56 -16.09 -32.44
N ASN A 649 15.66 -16.54 -31.81
CA ASN A 649 16.89 -16.91 -32.50
C ASN A 649 16.68 -18.12 -33.43
N THR A 650 15.88 -19.08 -32.98
CA THR A 650 15.52 -20.23 -33.81
C THR A 650 14.67 -19.77 -35.00
N LEU A 651 13.74 -18.84 -34.80
CA LEU A 651 12.95 -18.29 -35.90
C LEU A 651 13.82 -17.59 -36.95
N GLU A 652 14.75 -16.75 -36.49
CA GLU A 652 15.74 -16.05 -37.31
C GLU A 652 16.56 -17.02 -38.18
N GLN A 653 17.14 -18.04 -37.54
CA GLN A 653 18.01 -19.02 -38.18
C GLN A 653 17.32 -19.81 -39.31
N TYR A 654 16.04 -20.14 -39.13
CA TYR A 654 15.30 -21.01 -40.05
C TYR A 654 14.55 -20.26 -41.16
N LEU A 655 14.19 -18.98 -40.94
CA LEU A 655 13.54 -18.19 -41.97
C LEU A 655 14.52 -17.43 -42.87
N LYS A 656 15.74 -17.10 -42.39
CA LYS A 656 16.80 -16.43 -43.17
C LYS A 656 16.28 -15.26 -44.02
N ASN A 657 15.41 -14.45 -43.41
CA ASN A 657 14.79 -13.29 -44.05
C ASN A 657 15.34 -12.04 -43.37
N GLU A 658 16.10 -11.23 -44.11
CA GLU A 658 16.78 -10.04 -43.57
C GLU A 658 15.78 -9.04 -42.96
N ASP A 659 14.66 -8.76 -43.62
CA ASP A 659 13.61 -7.86 -43.10
C ASP A 659 13.03 -8.37 -41.76
N LEU A 660 12.87 -9.69 -41.64
CA LEU A 660 12.35 -10.31 -40.42
C LEU A 660 13.41 -10.31 -39.30
N THR A 661 14.66 -10.55 -39.63
CA THR A 661 15.79 -10.48 -38.69
C THR A 661 15.92 -9.07 -38.14
N GLU A 662 15.91 -8.05 -39.01
CA GLU A 662 15.93 -6.63 -38.60
C GLU A 662 14.74 -6.32 -37.69
N PHE A 663 13.55 -6.79 -38.07
CA PHE A 663 12.34 -6.63 -37.27
C PHE A 663 12.46 -7.25 -35.87
N ILE A 664 12.93 -8.50 -35.75
CA ILE A 664 13.12 -9.20 -34.47
C ILE A 664 14.09 -8.42 -33.56
N HIS A 665 15.25 -8.01 -34.08
CA HIS A 665 16.21 -7.24 -33.29
C HIS A 665 15.69 -5.86 -32.92
N SER A 666 14.87 -5.24 -33.78
CA SER A 666 14.21 -3.97 -33.46
C SER A 666 13.28 -4.11 -32.25
N LEU A 667 12.54 -5.22 -32.14
CA LEU A 667 11.66 -5.50 -30.99
C LEU A 667 12.43 -5.68 -29.69
N ILE A 668 13.63 -6.29 -29.74
CA ILE A 668 14.48 -6.49 -28.58
C ILE A 668 15.07 -5.15 -28.09
N ILE A 669 15.61 -4.34 -29.00
CA ILE A 669 16.24 -3.04 -28.67
C ILE A 669 15.20 -2.02 -28.19
N ASN A 670 14.01 -2.03 -28.79
CA ASN A 670 12.93 -1.14 -28.39
C ASN A 670 12.25 -1.59 -27.09
N GLY A 671 12.62 -2.76 -26.55
CA GLY A 671 12.10 -3.28 -25.29
C GLY A 671 10.69 -3.85 -25.40
N ASN A 672 10.21 -4.19 -26.61
CA ASN A 672 8.94 -4.91 -26.79
C ASN A 672 9.02 -6.33 -26.22
N LEU A 673 10.20 -6.96 -26.29
CA LEU A 673 10.48 -8.21 -25.58
C LEU A 673 10.93 -7.89 -24.15
N VAL A 674 10.07 -8.16 -23.18
CA VAL A 674 10.38 -7.96 -21.76
C VAL A 674 11.29 -9.09 -21.26
N LEU A 675 12.53 -8.75 -20.93
CA LEU A 675 13.53 -9.70 -20.46
C LEU A 675 13.91 -9.46 -18.99
N ASN A 676 14.31 -10.51 -18.29
CA ASN A 676 14.95 -10.36 -16.99
C ASN A 676 16.41 -9.92 -17.16
N TYR A 677 16.66 -8.64 -17.43
CA TYR A 677 18.00 -8.10 -17.65
C TYR A 677 18.98 -8.27 -16.48
N LYS A 678 18.59 -8.91 -15.36
CA LYS A 678 19.51 -9.37 -14.32
C LYS A 678 20.28 -10.62 -14.74
N GLU A 679 19.72 -11.44 -15.63
CA GLU A 679 20.40 -12.61 -16.17
C GLU A 679 21.30 -12.21 -17.33
N THR A 680 22.53 -12.71 -17.29
CA THR A 680 23.61 -12.35 -18.20
C THR A 680 23.30 -12.72 -19.66
N VAL A 681 22.69 -13.88 -19.89
CA VAL A 681 22.31 -14.37 -21.23
C VAL A 681 21.40 -13.39 -21.99
N PHE A 682 20.50 -12.70 -21.29
CA PHE A 682 19.59 -11.73 -21.94
C PHE A 682 20.27 -10.42 -22.30
N MET A 683 21.23 -9.99 -21.49
CA MET A 683 22.06 -8.81 -21.77
C MET A 683 23.00 -9.07 -22.95
N GLU A 684 23.56 -10.28 -23.06
CA GLU A 684 24.33 -10.69 -24.24
C GLU A 684 23.49 -10.65 -25.51
N HIS A 685 22.24 -11.10 -25.45
CA HIS A 685 21.35 -11.03 -26.61
C HIS A 685 20.94 -9.60 -26.98
N LEU A 686 20.76 -8.72 -25.98
CA LEU A 686 20.55 -7.29 -26.22
C LEU A 686 21.77 -6.66 -26.92
N ALA A 687 22.99 -6.99 -26.46
CA ALA A 687 24.22 -6.53 -27.10
C ALA A 687 24.30 -7.03 -28.55
N TYR A 688 24.03 -8.32 -28.78
CA TYR A 688 24.00 -8.89 -30.13
C TYR A 688 22.97 -8.21 -31.02
N SER A 689 21.77 -7.92 -30.51
CA SER A 689 20.74 -7.21 -31.27
C SER A 689 21.19 -5.81 -31.66
N TYR A 690 21.83 -5.06 -30.75
CA TYR A 690 22.41 -3.75 -31.08
C TYR A 690 23.47 -3.86 -32.18
N PHE A 691 24.32 -4.88 -32.11
CA PHE A 691 25.31 -5.14 -33.13
C PHE A 691 24.66 -5.49 -34.49
N ALA A 692 23.65 -6.35 -34.50
CA ALA A 692 22.93 -6.76 -35.71
C ALA A 692 22.16 -5.63 -36.42
N LEU A 693 21.88 -4.52 -35.72
CA LEU A 693 21.29 -3.30 -36.30
C LEU A 693 22.31 -2.17 -36.51
N ASP A 694 23.58 -2.50 -36.69
CA ASP A 694 24.68 -1.56 -36.91
C ASP A 694 24.83 -0.47 -35.80
N LYS A 695 24.40 -0.78 -34.57
CA LYS A 695 24.52 0.10 -33.38
C LYS A 695 25.64 -0.39 -32.46
N THR A 696 26.82 -0.62 -33.02
CA THR A 696 27.98 -1.25 -32.36
C THR A 696 28.42 -0.52 -31.08
N GLU A 697 28.36 0.82 -31.05
CA GLU A 697 28.67 1.62 -29.86
C GLU A 697 27.78 1.22 -28.66
N LYS A 698 26.47 1.10 -28.87
CA LYS A 698 25.53 0.67 -27.83
C LYS A 698 25.76 -0.77 -27.41
N SER A 699 26.17 -1.63 -28.34
CA SER A 699 26.53 -3.01 -28.02
C SER A 699 27.72 -3.08 -27.07
N ILE A 700 28.74 -2.25 -27.29
CA ILE A 700 29.90 -2.11 -26.41
C ILE A 700 29.49 -1.60 -25.03
N GLU A 701 28.62 -0.58 -24.95
CA GLU A 701 28.07 -0.08 -23.68
C GLU A 701 27.39 -1.19 -22.86
N VAL A 702 26.64 -2.08 -23.52
CA VAL A 702 26.00 -3.23 -22.87
C VAL A 702 27.04 -4.24 -22.36
N TYR A 703 28.10 -4.51 -23.13
CA TYR A 703 29.20 -5.38 -22.68
C TYR A 703 30.02 -4.77 -21.54
N GLU A 704 30.15 -3.44 -21.48
CA GLU A 704 30.78 -2.77 -20.33
C GLU A 704 29.98 -2.96 -19.05
N GLU A 705 28.65 -2.93 -19.13
CA GLU A 705 27.77 -3.24 -18.01
C GLU A 705 27.89 -4.72 -17.61
N LEU A 706 27.95 -5.65 -18.57
CA LEU A 706 28.17 -7.08 -18.29
C LEU A 706 29.49 -7.33 -17.57
N ILE A 707 30.57 -6.71 -18.05
CA ILE A 707 31.91 -6.77 -17.43
C ILE A 707 31.88 -6.20 -16.01
N ARG A 708 31.14 -5.11 -15.77
CA ARG A 708 31.02 -4.51 -14.44
C ARG A 708 30.34 -5.44 -13.45
N ARG A 709 29.38 -6.25 -13.92
CA ARG A 709 28.64 -7.23 -13.11
C ARG A 709 29.45 -8.50 -12.86
N GLU A 710 30.11 -9.01 -13.89
CA GLU A 710 30.90 -10.24 -13.86
C GLU A 710 32.35 -9.98 -14.30
N SER A 711 33.07 -9.21 -13.48
CA SER A 711 34.43 -8.75 -13.81
C SER A 711 35.47 -9.87 -13.91
N SER A 712 35.10 -11.12 -13.61
CA SER A 712 35.97 -12.29 -13.78
C SER A 712 35.76 -13.04 -15.10
N ASN A 713 34.72 -12.68 -15.88
CA ASN A 713 34.35 -13.41 -17.08
C ASN A 713 35.12 -12.91 -18.31
N VAL A 714 36.21 -13.61 -18.63
CA VAL A 714 37.12 -13.32 -19.74
C VAL A 714 36.39 -13.23 -21.08
N ASN A 715 35.34 -14.04 -21.30
CA ASN A 715 34.62 -14.06 -22.58
C ASN A 715 33.91 -12.74 -22.90
N PHE A 716 33.45 -11.98 -21.89
CA PHE A 716 32.83 -10.67 -22.12
C PHE A 716 33.84 -9.63 -22.60
N TYR A 717 35.07 -9.70 -22.11
CA TYR A 717 36.15 -8.86 -22.60
C TYR A 717 36.51 -9.22 -24.05
N ILE A 718 36.58 -10.52 -24.38
CA ILE A 718 36.82 -10.96 -25.76
C ILE A 718 35.70 -10.50 -26.70
N LYS A 719 34.43 -10.66 -26.31
CA LYS A 719 33.28 -10.18 -27.10
C LYS A 719 33.28 -8.67 -27.29
N LYS A 720 33.63 -7.90 -26.25
CA LYS A 720 33.82 -6.45 -26.38
C LYS A 720 34.91 -6.12 -27.41
N LEU A 721 36.03 -6.84 -27.39
CA LEU A 721 37.12 -6.65 -28.36
C LEU A 721 36.71 -7.02 -29.79
N GLU A 722 35.92 -8.08 -29.99
CA GLU A 722 35.34 -8.43 -31.29
C GLU A 722 34.51 -7.25 -31.85
N TYR A 723 33.67 -6.60 -31.03
CA TYR A 723 32.86 -5.45 -31.49
C TYR A 723 33.66 -4.16 -31.68
N ILE A 724 34.73 -3.96 -30.91
CA ILE A 724 35.66 -2.83 -31.16
C ILE A 724 36.42 -3.04 -32.47
N CYS A 725 36.77 -4.29 -32.81
CA CYS A 725 37.39 -4.65 -34.08
C CYS A 725 36.50 -4.22 -35.26
N GLU A 726 35.20 -4.50 -35.19
CA GLU A 726 34.20 -4.11 -36.19
C GLU A 726 34.07 -2.58 -36.35
N MET A 727 34.24 -1.82 -35.27
CA MET A 727 34.33 -0.35 -35.34
C MET A 727 35.61 0.17 -35.98
N LYS A 728 36.58 -0.72 -36.27
CA LYS A 728 37.92 -0.40 -36.78
C LYS A 728 38.69 0.58 -35.88
N ASN A 729 38.44 0.54 -34.57
CA ASN A 729 39.04 1.46 -33.60
C ASN A 729 40.24 0.81 -32.88
N LEU A 730 41.41 0.89 -33.51
CA LEU A 730 42.66 0.31 -33.01
C LEU A 730 43.09 0.87 -31.64
N GLU A 731 42.88 2.16 -31.39
CA GLU A 731 43.26 2.80 -30.14
C GLU A 731 42.43 2.27 -28.95
N LEU A 732 41.10 2.22 -29.12
CA LEU A 732 40.21 1.66 -28.10
C LEU A 732 40.49 0.16 -27.87
N PHE A 733 40.79 -0.58 -28.93
CA PHE A 733 41.15 -1.99 -28.86
C PHE A 733 42.39 -2.21 -27.98
N ASP A 734 43.48 -1.48 -28.25
CA ASP A 734 44.73 -1.60 -27.49
C ASP A 734 44.55 -1.18 -26.02
N ILE A 735 43.71 -0.18 -25.73
CA ILE A 735 43.39 0.24 -24.36
C ILE A 735 42.69 -0.89 -23.59
N GLU A 736 41.65 -1.48 -24.18
CA GLU A 736 40.89 -2.57 -23.55
C GLU A 736 41.72 -3.84 -23.42
N LEU A 737 42.55 -4.16 -24.41
CA LEU A 737 43.46 -5.30 -24.38
C LEU A 737 44.50 -5.18 -23.24
N ARG A 738 45.08 -3.99 -23.03
CA ARG A 738 46.00 -3.74 -21.90
C ARG A 738 45.31 -3.92 -20.55
N LYS A 739 44.06 -3.46 -20.41
CA LYS A 739 43.26 -3.70 -19.21
C LYS A 739 43.10 -5.21 -18.99
N MET A 740 42.72 -5.94 -20.03
CA MET A 740 42.52 -7.38 -19.96
C MET A 740 43.77 -8.14 -19.51
N TYR A 741 44.95 -7.88 -20.10
CA TYR A 741 46.21 -8.51 -19.66
C TYR A 741 46.63 -8.11 -18.23
N LYS A 742 46.25 -6.92 -17.77
CA LYS A 742 46.53 -6.48 -16.40
C LYS A 742 45.70 -7.24 -15.36
N TYR A 743 44.44 -7.58 -15.69
CA TYR A 743 43.49 -8.16 -14.75
C TYR A 743 43.40 -9.68 -14.82
N PHE A 744 43.84 -10.31 -15.91
CA PHE A 744 43.67 -11.74 -16.15
C PHE A 744 44.95 -12.48 -16.50
N ASN A 745 45.07 -13.70 -16.00
CA ASN A 745 46.05 -14.68 -16.47
C ASN A 745 45.40 -15.54 -17.56
N LEU A 746 45.48 -15.09 -18.81
CA LEU A 746 44.80 -15.69 -19.96
C LEU A 746 45.39 -17.05 -20.34
N LYS A 747 44.52 -17.99 -20.72
CA LYS A 747 44.91 -19.29 -21.29
C LYS A 747 45.45 -19.10 -22.71
N GLU A 748 46.27 -20.04 -23.18
CA GLU A 748 46.80 -19.98 -24.56
C GLU A 748 45.68 -19.90 -25.62
N SER A 749 44.60 -20.68 -25.47
CA SER A 749 43.45 -20.61 -26.37
C SER A 749 42.75 -19.23 -26.40
N GLU A 750 42.78 -18.49 -25.29
CA GLU A 750 42.21 -17.13 -25.20
C GLU A 750 43.16 -16.12 -25.86
N LYS A 751 44.47 -16.28 -25.67
CA LYS A 751 45.49 -15.45 -26.33
C LYS A 751 45.48 -15.63 -27.85
N GLU A 752 45.38 -16.87 -28.33
CA GLU A 752 45.27 -17.20 -29.75
C GLU A 752 44.05 -16.50 -30.37
N LYS A 753 42.89 -16.58 -29.70
CA LYS A 753 41.66 -15.93 -30.16
C LYS A 753 41.81 -14.40 -30.21
N ILE A 754 42.39 -13.79 -29.18
CA ILE A 754 42.61 -12.34 -29.13
C ILE A 754 43.60 -11.88 -30.21
N ASN A 755 44.66 -12.65 -30.45
CA ASN A 755 45.64 -12.35 -31.51
C ASN A 755 44.98 -12.43 -32.89
N SER A 756 44.13 -13.41 -33.14
CA SER A 756 43.36 -13.51 -34.39
C SER A 756 42.46 -12.28 -34.60
N ILE A 757 41.74 -11.83 -33.57
CA ILE A 757 40.90 -10.61 -33.67
C ILE A 757 41.77 -9.37 -33.95
N ARG A 758 42.96 -9.30 -33.33
CA ARG A 758 43.89 -8.18 -33.53
C ARG A 758 44.50 -8.17 -34.94
N GLU A 759 44.86 -9.34 -35.47
CA GLU A 759 45.37 -9.49 -36.83
C GLU A 759 44.32 -9.05 -37.84
N GLU A 760 43.07 -9.48 -37.67
CA GLU A 760 41.93 -9.03 -38.48
C GLU A 760 41.74 -7.51 -38.43
N LEU A 761 41.84 -6.90 -37.24
CA LEU A 761 41.76 -5.45 -37.09
C LEU A 761 42.88 -4.75 -37.87
N ILE A 762 44.12 -5.24 -37.79
CA ILE A 762 45.29 -4.66 -38.45
C ILE A 762 45.20 -4.81 -39.98
N GLU A 763 44.77 -5.96 -40.48
CA GLU A 763 44.59 -6.21 -41.92
C GLU A 763 43.52 -5.30 -42.52
N ASN A 764 42.46 -5.01 -41.76
CA ASN A 764 41.34 -4.17 -42.18
C ASN A 764 41.52 -2.68 -41.84
N TYR A 765 42.59 -2.31 -41.12
CA TYR A 765 42.87 -0.94 -40.71
C TYR A 765 43.52 -0.16 -41.86
N THR A 766 42.78 0.78 -42.45
CA THR A 766 43.34 1.73 -43.43
C THR A 766 43.81 2.98 -42.69
N PRO A 767 45.12 3.29 -42.66
CA PRO A 767 45.60 4.48 -41.97
C PRO A 767 45.22 5.74 -42.77
N GLY A 768 44.15 6.42 -42.33
CA GLY A 768 43.94 7.86 -42.52
C GLY A 768 42.68 8.29 -43.26
N VAL A 769 41.69 8.81 -42.52
CA VAL A 769 41.11 10.17 -42.68
C VAL A 769 40.66 10.61 -41.27
N GLY A 770 41.14 11.77 -40.81
CA GLY A 770 41.29 12.08 -39.39
C GLY A 770 40.02 12.39 -38.59
N ASN A 771 40.18 12.29 -37.26
CA ASN A 771 39.45 13.11 -36.32
C ASN A 771 40.45 13.68 -35.29
N PRO A 772 41.00 14.88 -35.50
CA PRO A 772 41.95 15.49 -34.57
C PRO A 772 41.19 16.22 -33.46
N LEU A 773 40.61 15.50 -32.51
CA LEU A 773 40.11 16.09 -31.27
C LEU A 773 40.25 15.09 -30.13
N LEU A 774 41.35 15.20 -29.38
CA LEU A 774 41.44 15.17 -27.90
C LEU A 774 42.92 14.97 -27.48
N ILE A 775 43.61 16.09 -27.24
CA ILE A 775 44.70 16.19 -26.26
C ILE A 775 44.09 16.78 -24.99
#